data_AF-A0A3N5N8W9-F1
#
_entry.id   AF-A0A3N5N8W9-F1
#
_cell.length_a   1.000
_cell.length_b   1.000
_cell.length_c   1.000
_cell.angle_alpha   90.00
_cell.angle_beta   90.00
_cell.angle_gamma   90.00
#
_symmetry.space_group_name_H-M   'P 1'
#
loop_
_entity.id
_entity.type
_entity.pdbx_description
1 polymer ?
#
loop_
_entity_poly.entity_id
_entity_poly.type
_entity_poly.pdbx_seq_one_letter_code
_entity_poly.pdbx_strand_id
1 'polypeptide(L)'
;MVAPARKTDAPAAAEPRVQRFPNSPYRLHQTFAPAGDQPDAIEKLTSGVREGLRFQTLLGVTGSGKTYTMANVIGALGCPAIIMAPNKTLAAQLYSEMREFFPENAIEYFVSYYDYYQPEAYVPSRDLYIEKDSSINEHIEQMRLSATKSLLERPDAIIVATVSAIYGIGDPVDYHGMILHLREREKAPQRDIIKRLTDMQYQRNEADFRRGTFRVRGDVIDVYPAESAEEALRICLFDDEVETLSLFDPLTGQILHRAGRYTVYPSSHYVTPRATTLRAIEAIKEELAERLEFFRKEGRLVEAQRLEQRTRFDLEMLNEMGFCKGIENYSRHLSGRKPGEPPPTLIDYLPPDTVMIIDESHVTIPQLGGMYRGDRSRKETLVEYGFRLPSALDNRPLRFDEFEAKMLRTIFVSATPGEYERRRQARIVEQVVRPTGLVDPVVEVRPAATQVDDLMSEIGVRIGRSERVLVTTLTKRMAEDLTEYLSDHGIRVRYLHSDIDTVERVEIIRDLRLGEFDVLVGINLLREGLDIPEVSLVGILDADKEGFLRSTRSLIQTIGRAARHINGTTIMYGDTTTDSMHQAIDETQRRRAKQTAFNAAHGIVPRGVTKRVKDIIEGVYESAEAHQKLKAAQARQAYHAMGEKELTREVKRVEKEMLEAARQLEFERAAELRNRLAQLKRRLFSEA
;
A
#
# COMPACT_ATOMS: atom_id res chain seq x y z
N MET A 1 -44.82 1.70 46.48
CA MET A 1 -44.00 2.72 45.78
C MET A 1 -42.61 2.14 45.63
N VAL A 2 -42.31 1.59 44.46
CA VAL A 2 -41.02 0.94 44.15
C VAL A 2 -40.17 1.97 43.39
N ALA A 3 -38.98 2.27 43.92
CA ALA A 3 -38.05 3.24 43.35
C ALA A 3 -37.49 2.75 42.01
N PRO A 4 -37.25 3.64 41.02
CA PRO A 4 -36.75 3.24 39.71
C PRO A 4 -35.25 2.92 39.77
N ALA A 5 -34.86 1.82 39.12
CA ALA A 5 -33.48 1.39 38.98
C ALA A 5 -32.66 2.41 38.18
N ARG A 6 -31.49 2.78 38.73
CA ARG A 6 -30.49 3.61 38.05
C ARG A 6 -29.99 2.87 36.80
N LYS A 7 -30.15 3.49 35.63
CA LYS A 7 -29.42 3.12 34.41
C LYS A 7 -27.92 3.27 34.71
N THR A 8 -27.18 2.19 34.57
CA THR A 8 -25.72 2.20 34.57
C THR A 8 -25.25 2.88 33.30
N ASP A 9 -24.64 4.06 33.44
CA ASP A 9 -23.99 4.77 32.35
C ASP A 9 -22.88 3.90 31.74
N ALA A 10 -22.89 3.78 30.41
CA ALA A 10 -21.78 3.21 29.67
C ALA A 10 -20.53 4.08 29.92
N PRO A 11 -19.32 3.49 30.05
CA PRO A 11 -18.11 4.27 30.29
C PRO A 11 -17.88 5.22 29.11
N ALA A 12 -17.76 6.51 29.41
CA ALA A 12 -17.35 7.53 28.45
C ALA A 12 -16.01 7.12 27.81
N ALA A 13 -15.91 7.24 26.48
CA ALA A 13 -14.66 6.99 25.77
C ALA A 13 -13.57 7.91 26.34
N ALA A 14 -12.50 7.33 26.89
CA ALA A 14 -11.38 8.09 27.40
C ALA A 14 -10.77 8.93 26.28
N GLU A 15 -10.50 10.22 26.54
CA GLU A 15 -9.78 11.08 25.60
C GLU A 15 -8.43 10.44 25.24
N PRO A 16 -8.05 10.40 23.95
CA PRO A 16 -6.79 9.77 23.52
C PRO A 16 -5.60 10.47 24.19
N ARG A 17 -4.77 9.70 24.89
CA ARG A 17 -3.57 10.23 25.54
C ARG A 17 -2.49 10.42 24.48
N VAL A 18 -2.09 11.65 24.23
CA VAL A 18 -0.98 11.93 23.32
C VAL A 18 0.35 11.66 24.03
N GLN A 19 1.06 10.62 23.60
CA GLN A 19 2.43 10.35 24.04
C GLN A 19 3.43 11.17 23.21
N ARG A 20 4.32 11.86 23.90
CA ARG A 20 5.49 12.52 23.32
C ARG A 20 6.75 11.78 23.73
N PHE A 21 7.73 11.73 22.84
CA PHE A 21 9.02 11.11 23.12
C PHE A 21 10.11 12.20 23.25
N PRO A 22 11.09 12.04 24.16
CA PRO A 22 12.18 12.99 24.28
C PRO A 22 12.92 13.17 22.96
N ASN A 23 13.15 14.42 22.53
CA ASN A 23 13.85 14.78 21.28
C ASN A 23 13.27 14.17 20.00
N SER A 24 11.97 13.85 19.99
CA SER A 24 11.26 13.30 18.84
C SER A 24 10.17 14.26 18.37
N PRO A 25 10.00 14.45 17.05
CA PRO A 25 8.92 15.26 16.52
C PRO A 25 7.57 14.52 16.50
N TYR A 26 7.56 13.20 16.75
CA TYR A 26 6.36 12.39 16.67
C TYR A 26 5.44 12.54 17.89
N ARG A 27 4.13 12.56 17.61
CA ARG A 27 3.05 12.62 18.61
C ARG A 27 2.16 11.40 18.46
N LEU A 28 2.39 10.38 19.28
CA LEU A 28 1.64 9.13 19.22
C LEU A 28 0.32 9.29 20.00
N HIS A 29 -0.81 9.24 19.29
CA HIS A 29 -2.14 9.22 19.88
C HIS A 29 -2.45 7.81 20.39
N GLN A 30 -2.37 7.62 21.71
CA GLN A 30 -2.57 6.33 22.34
C GLN A 30 -4.01 6.15 22.79
N THR A 31 -4.67 5.14 22.22
CA THR A 31 -5.95 4.63 22.75
C THR A 31 -5.71 3.66 23.91
N PHE A 32 -4.53 3.03 23.99
CA PHE A 32 -4.14 2.05 25.00
C PHE A 32 -2.63 2.09 25.27
N ALA A 33 -2.19 1.77 26.49
CA ALA A 33 -0.77 1.66 26.82
C ALA A 33 -0.16 0.35 26.24
N PRO A 34 1.15 0.32 25.93
CA PRO A 34 1.83 -0.93 25.56
C PRO A 34 1.62 -2.03 26.61
N ALA A 35 1.29 -3.25 26.18
CA ALA A 35 0.96 -4.37 27.06
C ALA A 35 1.52 -5.70 26.53
N GLY A 36 1.52 -6.73 27.39
CA GLY A 36 2.13 -8.03 27.07
C GLY A 36 3.64 -7.88 26.83
N ASP A 37 4.14 -8.45 25.74
CA ASP A 37 5.57 -8.37 25.35
C ASP A 37 5.93 -7.02 24.70
N GLN A 38 4.96 -6.15 24.40
CA GLN A 38 5.21 -4.90 23.66
C GLN A 38 6.25 -3.98 24.33
N PRO A 39 6.23 -3.72 25.66
CA PRO A 39 7.20 -2.80 26.27
C PRO A 39 8.66 -3.25 26.07
N ASP A 40 8.95 -4.53 26.33
CA ASP A 40 10.28 -5.13 26.15
C ASP A 40 10.66 -5.17 24.66
N ALA A 41 9.70 -5.43 23.77
CA ALA A 41 9.95 -5.42 22.35
C ALA A 41 10.32 -4.02 21.82
N ILE A 42 9.59 -2.99 22.25
CA ILE A 42 9.87 -1.58 21.91
C ILE A 42 11.26 -1.20 22.40
N GLU A 43 11.60 -1.52 23.66
CA GLU A 43 12.90 -1.19 24.24
C GLU A 43 14.05 -1.86 23.48
N LYS A 44 13.98 -3.18 23.25
CA LYS A 44 15.03 -3.96 22.58
C LYS A 44 15.27 -3.56 21.13
N LEU A 45 14.20 -3.25 20.39
CA LEU A 45 14.32 -2.79 19.01
C LEU A 45 14.93 -1.39 18.95
N THR A 46 14.45 -0.49 19.80
CA THR A 46 14.92 0.90 19.87
C THR A 46 16.39 0.96 20.29
N SER A 47 16.78 0.22 21.33
CA SER A 47 18.18 0.14 21.78
C SER A 47 19.06 -0.47 20.70
N GLY A 48 18.61 -1.52 20.02
CA GLY A 48 19.38 -2.14 18.94
C GLY A 48 19.66 -1.18 17.78
N VAL A 49 18.72 -0.33 17.38
CA VAL A 49 18.99 0.69 16.34
C VAL A 49 20.00 1.73 16.86
N ARG A 50 19.87 2.18 18.11
CA ARG A 50 20.80 3.14 18.74
C ARG A 50 22.21 2.57 18.93
N GLU A 51 22.33 1.27 19.16
CA GLU A 51 23.59 0.52 19.23
C GLU A 51 24.23 0.29 17.84
N GLY A 52 23.55 0.66 16.75
CA GLY A 52 24.04 0.50 15.39
C GLY A 52 23.79 -0.88 14.78
N LEU A 53 22.85 -1.67 15.33
CA LEU A 53 22.45 -2.94 14.71
C LEU A 53 21.77 -2.67 13.37
N ARG A 54 22.38 -3.16 12.29
CA ARG A 54 21.86 -3.01 10.92
C ARG A 54 20.57 -3.79 10.69
N PHE A 55 20.48 -4.99 11.25
CA PHE A 55 19.39 -5.94 11.02
C PHE A 55 18.85 -6.49 12.34
N GLN A 56 17.57 -6.25 12.60
CA GLN A 56 16.84 -6.80 13.73
C GLN A 56 15.53 -7.43 13.26
N THR A 57 15.02 -8.40 14.01
CA THR A 57 13.76 -9.06 13.67
C THR A 57 12.80 -8.98 14.86
N LEU A 58 11.64 -8.38 14.65
CA LEU A 58 10.48 -8.53 15.51
C LEU A 58 9.74 -9.82 15.13
N LEU A 59 9.98 -10.87 15.92
CA LEU A 59 9.25 -12.14 15.84
C LEU A 59 7.90 -11.98 16.55
N GLY A 60 6.95 -11.35 15.85
CA GLY A 60 5.63 -11.01 16.39
C GLY A 60 4.53 -11.94 15.87
N VAL A 61 3.72 -12.50 16.76
CA VAL A 61 2.56 -13.32 16.36
C VAL A 61 1.38 -12.48 15.88
N THR A 62 0.46 -13.09 15.14
CA THR A 62 -0.79 -12.42 14.73
C THR A 62 -1.61 -12.01 15.95
N GLY A 63 -2.12 -10.77 15.95
CA GLY A 63 -2.92 -10.21 17.04
C GLY A 63 -2.11 -9.71 18.25
N SER A 64 -0.77 -9.72 18.20
CA SER A 64 0.05 -9.14 19.27
C SER A 64 0.23 -7.62 19.19
N GLY A 65 -0.36 -6.96 18.18
CA GLY A 65 -0.25 -5.50 17.99
C GLY A 65 1.10 -5.07 17.41
N LYS A 66 1.59 -5.77 16.38
CA LYS A 66 2.88 -5.46 15.72
C LYS A 66 2.96 -4.01 15.22
N THR A 67 1.91 -3.51 14.56
CA THR A 67 1.87 -2.13 14.07
C THR A 67 2.01 -1.11 15.21
N TYR A 68 1.38 -1.39 16.36
CA TYR A 68 1.49 -0.50 17.52
C TYR A 68 2.91 -0.49 18.09
N THR A 69 3.58 -1.64 18.14
CA THR A 69 5.01 -1.73 18.47
C THR A 69 5.86 -0.93 17.48
N MET A 70 5.61 -1.06 16.18
CA MET A 70 6.30 -0.30 15.13
C MET A 70 6.13 1.21 15.34
N ALA A 71 4.91 1.69 15.60
CA ALA A 71 4.63 3.09 15.87
C ALA A 71 5.42 3.61 17.09
N ASN A 72 5.43 2.86 18.20
CA ASN A 72 6.22 3.22 19.38
C ASN A 72 7.72 3.27 19.09
N VAL A 73 8.25 2.32 18.31
CA VAL A 73 9.68 2.31 17.92
C VAL A 73 10.00 3.54 17.05
N ILE A 74 9.18 3.87 16.05
CA ILE A 74 9.37 5.07 15.22
C ILE A 74 9.34 6.33 16.08
N GLY A 75 8.31 6.46 16.94
CA GLY A 75 8.17 7.58 17.85
C GLY A 75 9.36 7.74 18.80
N ALA A 76 9.88 6.64 19.34
CA ALA A 76 11.02 6.62 20.25
C ALA A 76 12.37 6.91 19.55
N LEU A 77 12.52 6.54 18.27
CA LEU A 77 13.71 6.84 17.48
C LEU A 77 13.75 8.29 17.02
N GLY A 78 12.59 8.88 16.71
CA GLY A 78 12.49 10.30 16.35
C GLY A 78 13.08 10.66 14.98
N CYS A 79 13.26 9.68 14.09
CA CYS A 79 13.74 9.87 12.73
C CYS A 79 12.67 9.48 11.68
N PRO A 80 12.84 9.86 10.40
CA PRO A 80 11.97 9.40 9.34
C PRO A 80 11.89 7.88 9.26
N ALA A 81 10.76 7.35 8.80
CA ALA A 81 10.55 5.92 8.66
C ALA A 81 9.98 5.55 7.29
N ILE A 82 10.39 4.40 6.77
CA ILE A 82 9.74 3.76 5.63
C ILE A 82 9.25 2.37 6.05
N ILE A 83 7.99 2.06 5.77
CA ILE A 83 7.35 0.78 6.04
C ILE A 83 7.07 0.11 4.70
N MET A 84 7.78 -0.99 4.42
CA MET A 84 7.65 -1.78 3.20
C MET A 84 6.64 -2.90 3.41
N ALA A 85 5.56 -2.88 2.64
CA ALA A 85 4.49 -3.89 2.66
C ALA A 85 4.47 -4.71 1.34
N PRO A 86 4.06 -5.99 1.39
CA PRO A 86 4.09 -6.90 0.23
C PRO A 86 2.98 -6.63 -0.79
N ASN A 87 1.89 -5.96 -0.41
CA ASN A 87 0.74 -5.71 -1.27
C ASN A 87 0.02 -4.40 -0.92
N LYS A 88 -0.82 -3.91 -1.85
CA LYS A 88 -1.53 -2.62 -1.70
C LYS A 88 -2.53 -2.61 -0.54
N THR A 89 -3.23 -3.73 -0.28
CA THR A 89 -4.20 -3.84 0.81
C THR A 89 -3.54 -3.69 2.17
N LEU A 90 -2.47 -4.43 2.44
CA LEU A 90 -1.74 -4.30 3.70
C LEU A 90 -1.07 -2.93 3.83
N ALA A 91 -0.58 -2.37 2.72
CA ALA A 91 -0.05 -1.01 2.71
C ALA A 91 -1.11 0.03 3.08
N ALA A 92 -2.34 -0.08 2.57
CA ALA A 92 -3.44 0.83 2.89
C ALA A 92 -3.87 0.70 4.35
N GLN A 93 -3.97 -0.53 4.87
CA GLN A 93 -4.22 -0.80 6.29
C GLN A 93 -3.17 -0.15 7.20
N LEU A 94 -1.88 -0.38 6.91
CA LEU A 94 -0.77 0.22 7.66
C LEU A 94 -0.77 1.75 7.56
N TYR A 95 -1.10 2.31 6.39
CA TYR A 95 -1.23 3.75 6.20
C TYR A 95 -2.35 4.34 7.07
N SER A 96 -3.52 3.69 7.09
CA SER A 96 -4.66 4.10 7.91
C SER A 96 -4.33 4.01 9.41
N GLU A 97 -3.79 2.88 9.87
CA GLU A 97 -3.36 2.67 11.26
C GLU A 97 -2.30 3.72 11.68
N MET A 98 -1.31 4.00 10.83
CA MET A 98 -0.29 5.02 11.14
C MET A 98 -0.86 6.44 11.17
N ARG A 99 -1.87 6.76 10.35
CA ARG A 99 -2.57 8.04 10.43
C ARG A 99 -3.38 8.21 11.71
N GLU A 100 -4.00 7.14 12.20
CA GLU A 100 -4.68 7.16 13.49
C GLU A 100 -3.69 7.31 14.64
N PHE A 101 -2.53 6.64 14.55
CA PHE A 101 -1.47 6.77 15.55
C PHE A 101 -0.78 8.13 15.54
N PHE A 102 -0.63 8.76 14.37
CA PHE A 102 0.12 10.01 14.20
C PHE A 102 -0.65 11.05 13.36
N PRO A 103 -1.82 11.53 13.82
CA PRO A 103 -2.66 12.43 13.05
C PRO A 103 -2.04 13.83 12.85
N GLU A 104 -1.01 14.17 13.63
CA GLU A 104 -0.29 15.46 13.58
C GLU A 104 1.03 15.40 12.79
N ASN A 105 1.49 14.21 12.39
CA ASN A 105 2.74 14.01 11.65
C ASN A 105 2.48 13.68 10.18
N ALA A 106 3.52 13.69 9.35
CA ALA A 106 3.39 13.44 7.91
C ALA A 106 3.37 11.94 7.63
N ILE A 107 2.17 11.38 7.47
CA ILE A 107 1.97 9.98 7.06
C ILE A 107 1.64 9.94 5.59
N GLU A 108 2.49 9.28 4.83
CA GLU A 108 2.51 9.33 3.38
C GLU A 108 2.38 7.93 2.77
N TYR A 109 1.87 7.87 1.54
CA TYR A 109 1.55 6.62 0.86
C TYR A 109 2.26 6.54 -0.49
N PHE A 110 3.06 5.50 -0.71
CA PHE A 110 3.86 5.34 -1.91
C PHE A 110 3.69 3.94 -2.53
N VAL A 111 2.69 3.81 -3.39
CA VAL A 111 2.43 2.59 -4.16
C VAL A 111 2.36 2.87 -5.65
N SER A 112 2.24 1.83 -6.46
CA SER A 112 1.99 2.01 -7.88
C SER A 112 0.68 2.80 -8.09
N TYR A 113 0.81 3.96 -8.73
CA TYR A 113 -0.27 4.82 -9.21
C TYR A 113 -1.09 4.26 -10.37
N TYR A 114 -0.82 3.04 -10.84
CA TYR A 114 -1.64 2.41 -11.86
C TYR A 114 -2.81 1.65 -11.20
N ASP A 115 -4.04 1.96 -11.62
CA ASP A 115 -5.23 1.15 -11.33
C ASP A 115 -5.20 -0.14 -12.16
N TYR A 116 -4.77 0.01 -13.41
CA TYR A 116 -4.54 -1.07 -14.36
C TYR A 116 -3.21 -0.81 -15.08
N TYR A 117 -2.40 -1.86 -15.22
CA TYR A 117 -1.12 -1.77 -15.89
C TYR A 117 -0.85 -3.03 -16.70
N GLN A 118 -0.79 -2.87 -18.02
CA GLN A 118 -0.29 -3.85 -18.95
C GLN A 118 1.11 -3.43 -19.40
N PRO A 119 2.15 -4.19 -19.05
CA PRO A 119 3.50 -3.87 -19.48
C PRO A 119 3.67 -4.06 -20.98
N GLU A 120 4.52 -3.22 -21.58
CA GLU A 120 5.05 -3.49 -22.93
C GLU A 120 5.76 -4.84 -22.95
N ALA A 121 5.41 -5.70 -23.91
CA ALA A 121 6.03 -7.01 -24.07
C ALA A 121 5.99 -7.47 -25.54
N TYR A 122 6.85 -8.42 -25.88
CA TYR A 122 6.84 -9.07 -27.19
C TYR A 122 6.89 -10.58 -26.97
N VAL A 123 6.02 -11.32 -27.66
CA VAL A 123 5.92 -12.78 -27.56
C VAL A 123 6.39 -13.38 -28.90
N PRO A 124 7.67 -13.81 -29.01
CA PRO A 124 8.25 -14.21 -30.29
C PRO A 124 7.53 -15.39 -30.96
N SER A 125 7.03 -16.33 -30.17
CA SER A 125 6.33 -17.53 -30.68
C SER A 125 5.03 -17.23 -31.42
N ARG A 126 4.46 -16.03 -31.23
CA ARG A 126 3.22 -15.59 -31.87
C ARG A 126 3.40 -14.32 -32.71
N ASP A 127 4.63 -13.80 -32.81
CA ASP A 127 4.93 -12.46 -33.37
C ASP A 127 3.97 -11.38 -32.83
N LEU A 128 3.63 -11.47 -31.53
CA LEU A 128 2.65 -10.60 -30.90
C LEU A 128 3.37 -9.53 -30.09
N TYR A 129 3.28 -8.29 -30.57
CA TYR A 129 3.64 -7.11 -29.79
C TYR A 129 2.45 -6.67 -28.94
N ILE A 130 2.72 -6.52 -27.64
CA ILE A 130 1.76 -6.08 -26.65
C ILE A 130 2.13 -4.65 -26.27
N GLU A 131 1.27 -3.71 -26.66
CA GLU A 131 1.43 -2.30 -26.30
C GLU A 131 1.31 -2.07 -24.79
N LYS A 132 2.01 -1.04 -24.32
CA LYS A 132 1.80 -0.52 -22.97
C LYS A 132 0.42 0.13 -22.91
N ASP A 133 -0.44 -0.44 -22.09
CA ASP A 133 -1.72 0.16 -21.72
C ASP A 133 -1.79 0.33 -20.19
N SER A 134 -2.29 1.47 -19.75
CA SER A 134 -2.29 1.80 -18.32
C SER A 134 -3.30 2.88 -17.99
N SER A 135 -3.96 2.74 -16.83
CA SER A 135 -4.80 3.76 -16.24
C SER A 135 -4.12 4.31 -14.99
N ILE A 136 -3.84 5.61 -14.98
CA ILE A 136 -3.24 6.30 -13.83
C ILE A 136 -4.35 6.76 -12.88
N ASN A 137 -4.13 6.52 -11.59
CA ASN A 137 -4.90 7.06 -10.50
C ASN A 137 -4.27 8.37 -10.04
N GLU A 138 -4.87 9.48 -10.42
CA GLU A 138 -4.38 10.84 -10.12
C GLU A 138 -4.23 11.08 -8.61
N HIS A 139 -5.06 10.43 -7.78
CA HIS A 139 -4.96 10.58 -6.34
C HIS A 139 -3.73 9.86 -5.76
N ILE A 140 -3.44 8.64 -6.22
CA ILE A 140 -2.22 7.93 -5.82
C ILE A 140 -0.97 8.66 -6.34
N GLU A 141 -1.02 9.21 -7.55
CA GLU A 141 0.06 10.04 -8.08
C GLU A 141 0.36 11.24 -7.17
N GLN A 142 -0.67 11.98 -6.74
CA GLN A 142 -0.48 13.06 -5.78
C GLN A 142 0.10 12.55 -4.46
N MET A 143 -0.38 11.44 -3.90
CA MET A 143 0.18 10.89 -2.67
C MET A 143 1.66 10.51 -2.80
N ARG A 144 2.09 10.02 -3.98
CA ARG A 144 3.51 9.77 -4.25
C ARG A 144 4.33 11.06 -4.27
N LEU A 145 3.82 12.12 -4.88
CA LEU A 145 4.47 13.42 -4.91
C LEU A 145 4.55 14.03 -3.49
N SER A 146 3.45 13.92 -2.73
CA SER A 146 3.37 14.29 -1.31
C SER A 146 4.43 13.57 -0.48
N ALA A 147 4.59 12.25 -0.67
CA ALA A 147 5.62 11.47 0.02
C ALA A 147 7.04 12.00 -0.23
N THR A 148 7.39 12.29 -1.49
CA THR A 148 8.70 12.86 -1.81
C THR A 148 8.89 14.28 -1.30
N LYS A 149 7.84 15.11 -1.27
CA LYS A 149 7.88 16.44 -0.65
C LYS A 149 8.11 16.34 0.85
N SER A 150 7.35 15.48 1.55
CA SER A 150 7.44 15.33 2.99
C SER A 150 8.83 14.89 3.45
N LEU A 151 9.53 14.03 2.69
CA LEU A 151 10.94 13.69 2.97
C LEU A 151 11.90 14.89 2.87
N LEU A 152 11.61 15.85 1.99
CA LEU A 152 12.44 17.02 1.76
C LEU A 152 12.15 18.15 2.75
N GLU A 153 10.92 18.25 3.26
CA GLU A 153 10.48 19.35 4.13
C GLU A 153 10.47 19.00 5.62
N ARG A 154 10.32 17.71 5.97
CA ARG A 154 9.94 17.31 7.33
C ARG A 154 10.76 16.12 7.85
N PRO A 155 11.28 16.20 9.10
CA PRO A 155 11.95 15.07 9.75
C PRO A 155 10.98 14.04 10.35
N ASP A 156 9.67 14.34 10.39
CA ASP A 156 8.62 13.51 10.99
C ASP A 156 7.74 12.80 9.96
N ALA A 157 8.37 12.33 8.88
CA ALA A 157 7.71 11.63 7.78
C ALA A 157 7.77 10.10 7.97
N ILE A 158 6.60 9.45 7.88
CA ILE A 158 6.45 8.00 7.79
C ILE A 158 5.86 7.67 6.43
N ILE A 159 6.60 6.97 5.58
CA ILE A 159 6.12 6.50 4.29
C ILE A 159 5.72 5.05 4.38
N VAL A 160 4.47 4.73 4.06
CA VAL A 160 4.04 3.36 3.81
C VAL A 160 4.15 3.08 2.31
N ALA A 161 4.98 2.11 1.94
CA ALA A 161 5.32 1.83 0.57
C ALA A 161 5.22 0.35 0.20
N THR A 162 4.99 0.08 -1.08
CA THR A 162 5.14 -1.28 -1.65
C THR A 162 6.50 -1.40 -2.35
N VAL A 163 6.72 -2.51 -3.06
CA VAL A 163 7.87 -2.67 -3.97
C VAL A 163 8.00 -1.53 -4.99
N SER A 164 6.98 -0.69 -5.19
CA SER A 164 7.12 0.55 -5.97
C SER A 164 8.26 1.45 -5.49
N ALA A 165 8.68 1.40 -4.22
CA ALA A 165 9.78 2.22 -3.70
C ALA A 165 11.15 1.85 -4.31
N ILE A 166 11.31 0.63 -4.86
CA ILE A 166 12.55 0.20 -5.51
C ILE A 166 12.54 0.38 -7.04
N TYR A 167 11.48 0.98 -7.60
CA TYR A 167 11.41 1.32 -9.02
C TYR A 167 11.96 2.72 -9.29
N GLY A 168 12.46 2.90 -10.52
CA GLY A 168 13.07 4.14 -10.97
C GLY A 168 12.12 5.34 -10.91
N ILE A 169 12.53 6.40 -10.21
CA ILE A 169 11.97 7.75 -10.26
C ILE A 169 13.08 8.73 -10.66
N GLY A 170 12.76 10.00 -10.91
CA GLY A 170 13.78 10.98 -11.28
C GLY A 170 14.81 11.19 -10.19
N ASP A 171 15.98 11.66 -10.60
CA ASP A 171 17.09 11.90 -9.70
C ASP A 171 16.73 12.97 -8.66
N PRO A 172 17.01 12.75 -7.36
CA PRO A 172 16.65 13.70 -6.32
C PRO A 172 17.33 15.07 -6.50
N VAL A 173 18.54 15.13 -7.06
CA VAL A 173 19.26 16.38 -7.32
C VAL A 173 18.58 17.15 -8.45
N ASP A 174 18.22 16.47 -9.54
CA ASP A 174 17.50 17.09 -10.67
C ASP A 174 16.10 17.53 -10.23
N TYR A 175 15.38 16.69 -9.48
CA TYR A 175 14.06 17.02 -8.95
C TYR A 175 14.12 18.24 -8.04
N HIS A 176 15.10 18.30 -7.13
CA HIS A 176 15.32 19.46 -6.27
C HIS A 176 15.70 20.72 -7.06
N GLY A 177 16.56 20.57 -8.07
CA GLY A 177 16.98 21.64 -8.96
C GLY A 177 15.86 22.24 -9.81
N MET A 178 14.71 21.58 -9.90
CA MET A 178 13.53 22.03 -10.65
C MET A 178 12.49 22.77 -9.80
N ILE A 179 12.62 22.75 -8.48
CA ILE A 179 11.69 23.40 -7.55
C ILE A 179 11.58 24.92 -7.81
N LEU A 180 10.39 25.49 -7.61
CA LEU A 180 10.15 26.94 -7.62
C LEU A 180 9.96 27.43 -6.17
N HIS A 181 10.91 28.23 -5.69
CA HIS A 181 10.77 28.95 -4.43
C HIS A 181 10.15 30.32 -4.67
N LEU A 182 9.19 30.68 -3.82
CA LEU A 182 8.53 31.97 -3.84
C LEU A 182 8.56 32.56 -2.43
N ARG A 183 8.92 33.84 -2.34
CA ARG A 183 8.89 34.59 -1.09
C ARG A 183 8.23 35.94 -1.30
N GLU A 184 7.44 36.38 -0.34
CA GLU A 184 6.91 37.76 -0.35
C GLU A 184 8.08 38.76 -0.39
N ARG A 185 7.94 39.82 -1.20
CA ARG A 185 8.91 40.87 -1.51
C ARG A 185 10.11 40.44 -2.34
N GLU A 186 10.07 39.25 -2.94
CA GLU A 186 11.08 38.81 -3.90
C GLU A 186 10.79 39.38 -5.29
N LYS A 187 11.84 39.83 -5.99
CA LYS A 187 11.74 40.20 -7.40
C LYS A 187 11.63 38.93 -8.25
N ALA A 188 10.43 38.65 -8.75
CA ALA A 188 10.15 37.51 -9.60
C ALA A 188 9.22 37.97 -10.74
N PRO A 189 9.78 38.29 -11.93
CA PRO A 189 8.98 38.68 -13.08
C PRO A 189 7.95 37.61 -13.42
N GLN A 190 6.73 38.02 -13.76
CA GLN A 190 5.63 37.09 -14.05
C GLN A 190 6.01 36.02 -15.09
N ARG A 191 6.73 36.44 -16.14
CA ARG A 191 7.17 35.56 -17.23
C ARG A 191 8.09 34.44 -16.76
N ASP A 192 8.94 34.72 -15.78
CA ASP A 192 9.89 33.74 -15.25
C ASP A 192 9.18 32.70 -14.39
N ILE A 193 8.19 33.12 -13.59
CA ILE A 193 7.33 32.20 -12.83
C ILE A 193 6.58 31.27 -13.79
N ILE A 194 5.94 31.82 -14.82
CA ILE A 194 5.20 31.03 -15.83
C ILE A 194 6.12 30.04 -16.55
N LYS A 195 7.30 30.50 -16.98
CA LYS A 195 8.29 29.64 -17.63
C LYS A 195 8.71 28.51 -16.72
N ARG A 196 9.02 28.81 -15.45
CA ARG A 196 9.43 27.81 -14.46
C ARG A 196 8.32 26.79 -14.17
N LEU A 197 7.07 27.22 -14.04
CA LEU A 197 5.92 26.32 -13.90
C LEU A 197 5.78 25.38 -15.11
N THR A 198 5.96 25.92 -16.32
CA THR A 198 5.92 25.14 -17.56
C THR A 198 7.07 24.12 -17.62
N ASP A 199 8.29 24.53 -17.25
CA ASP A 199 9.46 23.64 -17.19
C ASP A 199 9.26 22.52 -16.14
N MET A 200 8.53 22.82 -15.05
CA MET A 200 8.05 21.85 -14.05
C MET A 200 6.87 20.98 -14.49
N GLN A 201 6.50 21.03 -15.77
CA GLN A 201 5.41 20.28 -16.41
C GLN A 201 3.99 20.67 -15.95
N TYR A 202 3.81 21.85 -15.33
CA TYR A 202 2.47 22.35 -15.06
C TYR A 202 1.80 22.82 -16.35
N GLN A 203 0.51 22.53 -16.49
CA GLN A 203 -0.28 22.94 -17.65
C GLN A 203 -0.98 24.27 -17.38
N ARG A 204 -0.85 25.23 -18.31
CA ARG A 204 -1.65 26.46 -18.24
C ARG A 204 -3.09 26.15 -18.63
N ASN A 205 -4.03 26.36 -17.73
CA ASN A 205 -5.46 26.14 -18.00
C ASN A 205 -6.34 27.14 -17.24
N GLU A 206 -7.02 28.03 -17.98
CA GLU A 206 -7.86 29.07 -17.37
C GLU A 206 -9.27 28.58 -17.02
N ALA A 207 -9.77 27.57 -17.75
CA ALA A 207 -11.14 27.08 -17.65
C ALA A 207 -11.27 25.91 -16.66
N ASP A 208 -10.27 25.04 -16.61
CA ASP A 208 -10.26 23.84 -15.77
C ASP A 208 -9.07 23.85 -14.83
N PHE A 209 -9.30 24.34 -13.60
CA PHE A 209 -8.28 24.50 -12.58
C PHE A 209 -8.21 23.24 -11.70
N ARG A 210 -7.33 22.32 -12.09
CA ARG A 210 -7.07 21.03 -11.42
C ARG A 210 -5.61 20.92 -10.98
N ARG A 211 -5.26 19.88 -10.20
CA ARG A 211 -3.88 19.64 -9.76
C ARG A 211 -2.91 19.58 -10.94
N GLY A 212 -1.71 20.12 -10.76
CA GLY A 212 -0.72 20.20 -11.84
C GLY A 212 -1.04 21.26 -12.90
N THR A 213 -1.98 22.18 -12.63
CA THR A 213 -2.30 23.29 -13.53
C THR A 213 -2.06 24.65 -12.89
N PHE A 214 -1.91 25.66 -13.72
CA PHE A 214 -1.91 27.06 -13.28
C PHE A 214 -2.73 27.94 -14.24
N ARG A 215 -3.20 29.08 -13.73
CA ARG A 215 -3.91 30.11 -14.51
C ARG A 215 -3.38 31.49 -14.16
N VAL A 216 -3.52 32.42 -15.10
CA VAL A 216 -3.02 33.80 -14.96
C VAL A 216 -4.17 34.76 -15.22
N ARG A 217 -4.39 35.70 -14.31
CA ARG A 217 -5.43 36.74 -14.40
C ARG A 217 -4.85 38.09 -13.98
N GLY A 218 -4.40 38.88 -14.97
CA GLY A 218 -3.65 40.11 -14.69
C GLY A 218 -2.37 39.78 -13.92
N ASP A 219 -2.21 40.37 -12.74
CA ASP A 219 -1.05 40.19 -11.87
C ASP A 219 -1.18 39.00 -10.90
N VAL A 220 -2.26 38.23 -11.01
CA VAL A 220 -2.53 37.07 -10.16
C VAL A 220 -2.22 35.77 -10.92
N ILE A 221 -1.35 34.95 -10.34
CA ILE A 221 -1.10 33.57 -10.80
C ILE A 221 -1.66 32.62 -9.75
N ASP A 222 -2.66 31.84 -10.12
CA ASP A 222 -3.14 30.72 -9.30
C ASP A 222 -2.47 29.44 -9.79
N VAL A 223 -1.83 28.72 -8.88
CA VAL A 223 -1.19 27.41 -9.12
C VAL A 223 -1.88 26.38 -8.25
N TYR A 224 -2.27 25.23 -8.80
CA TYR A 224 -2.69 24.10 -7.99
C TYR A 224 -1.55 23.07 -7.94
N PRO A 225 -0.74 23.05 -6.85
CA PRO A 225 0.42 22.17 -6.75
C PRO A 225 0.02 20.70 -6.91
N ALA A 226 0.80 19.94 -7.67
CA ALA A 226 0.48 18.55 -8.00
C ALA A 226 0.52 17.63 -6.76
N GLU A 227 1.34 17.98 -5.78
CA GLU A 227 1.49 17.27 -4.52
C GLU A 227 0.47 17.69 -3.46
N SER A 228 -0.27 18.78 -3.68
CA SER A 228 -1.26 19.29 -2.73
C SER A 228 -2.57 18.53 -2.81
N ALA A 229 -3.13 18.17 -1.64
CA ALA A 229 -4.42 17.52 -1.57
C ALA A 229 -5.58 18.50 -1.76
N GLU A 230 -5.59 19.61 -1.02
CA GLU A 230 -6.81 20.43 -0.89
C GLU A 230 -6.56 21.91 -1.19
N GLU A 231 -5.31 22.36 -1.19
CA GLU A 231 -4.98 23.79 -1.23
C GLU A 231 -4.29 24.17 -2.54
N ALA A 232 -4.70 25.30 -3.11
CA ALA A 232 -4.01 25.95 -4.20
C ALA A 232 -3.28 27.20 -3.71
N LEU A 233 -2.23 27.59 -4.43
CA LEU A 233 -1.43 28.77 -4.16
C LEU A 233 -1.87 29.91 -5.07
N ARG A 234 -2.20 31.06 -4.48
CA ARG A 234 -2.36 32.33 -5.17
C ARG A 234 -1.13 33.19 -4.97
N ILE A 235 -0.52 33.59 -6.08
CA ILE A 235 0.63 34.49 -6.16
C ILE A 235 0.11 35.82 -6.72
N CYS A 236 0.08 36.86 -5.90
CA CYS A 236 -0.23 38.21 -6.37
C CYS A 236 1.07 38.97 -6.58
N LEU A 237 1.24 39.54 -7.78
CA LEU A 237 2.38 40.36 -8.14
C LEU A 237 2.01 41.84 -8.10
N PHE A 238 3.00 42.68 -7.85
CA PHE A 238 2.96 44.12 -8.10
C PHE A 238 4.20 44.46 -8.94
N ASP A 239 3.99 44.81 -10.21
CA ASP A 239 5.04 44.85 -11.23
C ASP A 239 5.85 43.52 -11.28
N ASP A 240 7.13 43.55 -10.94
CA ASP A 240 8.03 42.39 -10.92
C ASP A 240 8.28 41.85 -9.50
N GLU A 241 7.45 42.21 -8.51
CA GLU A 241 7.60 41.80 -7.11
C GLU A 241 6.44 40.92 -6.64
N VAL A 242 6.74 39.85 -5.90
CA VAL A 242 5.71 39.04 -5.21
C VAL A 242 5.15 39.82 -4.03
N GLU A 243 3.96 40.38 -4.19
CA GLU A 243 3.29 41.18 -3.15
C GLU A 243 2.75 40.28 -2.03
N THR A 244 1.99 39.24 -2.38
CA THR A 244 1.40 38.33 -1.41
C THR A 244 1.34 36.89 -1.92
N LEU A 245 1.51 35.93 -1.00
CA LEU A 245 1.24 34.52 -1.24
C LEU A 245 0.11 34.04 -0.33
N SER A 246 -0.94 33.47 -0.90
CA SER A 246 -2.11 33.01 -0.15
C SER A 246 -2.47 31.58 -0.55
N LEU A 247 -2.65 30.71 0.44
CA LEU A 247 -3.24 29.40 0.24
C LEU A 247 -4.75 29.53 0.28
N PHE A 248 -5.42 28.96 -0.71
CA PHE A 248 -6.86 29.08 -0.90
C PHE A 248 -7.47 27.76 -1.34
N ASP A 249 -8.77 27.62 -1.10
CA ASP A 249 -9.53 26.48 -1.59
C ASP A 249 -9.76 26.63 -3.11
N PRO A 250 -9.23 25.71 -3.95
CA PRO A 250 -9.30 25.83 -5.41
C PRO A 250 -10.73 25.83 -5.96
N LEU A 251 -11.69 25.32 -5.20
CA LEU A 251 -13.09 25.27 -5.59
C LEU A 251 -13.85 26.53 -5.21
N THR A 252 -13.80 26.93 -3.93
CA THR A 252 -14.59 28.07 -3.44
C THR A 252 -13.90 29.41 -3.66
N GLY A 253 -12.58 29.41 -3.88
CA GLY A 253 -11.76 30.62 -3.93
C GLY A 253 -11.51 31.25 -2.56
N GLN A 254 -12.00 30.63 -1.47
CA GLN A 254 -11.82 31.14 -0.12
C GLN A 254 -10.34 31.07 0.28
N ILE A 255 -9.79 32.21 0.67
CA ILE A 255 -8.44 32.27 1.25
C ILE A 255 -8.47 31.58 2.61
N LEU A 256 -7.60 30.58 2.77
CA LEU A 256 -7.45 29.82 4.01
C LEU A 256 -6.45 30.51 4.93
N HIS A 257 -5.24 30.76 4.43
CA HIS A 257 -4.21 31.47 5.17
C HIS A 257 -3.16 32.10 4.24
N ARG A 258 -2.45 33.12 4.73
CA ARG A 258 -1.31 33.73 4.03
C ARG A 258 0.00 33.01 4.39
N ALA A 259 0.91 32.93 3.43
CA ALA A 259 2.22 32.31 3.60
C ALA A 259 3.32 33.33 3.25
N GLY A 260 4.31 33.53 4.11
CA GLY A 260 5.44 34.42 3.76
C GLY A 260 6.40 33.82 2.72
N ARG A 261 6.39 32.50 2.58
CA ARG A 261 7.18 31.71 1.62
C ARG A 261 6.37 30.49 1.23
N TYR A 262 6.46 30.08 -0.03
CA TYR A 262 5.94 28.81 -0.50
C TYR A 262 6.91 28.16 -1.50
N THR A 263 6.90 26.83 -1.54
CA THR A 263 7.72 26.04 -2.46
C THR A 263 6.80 25.21 -3.34
N VAL A 264 6.83 25.43 -4.65
CA VAL A 264 6.10 24.63 -5.63
C VAL A 264 7.02 23.54 -6.17
N TYR A 265 6.58 22.28 -6.04
CA TYR A 265 7.32 21.11 -6.50
C TYR A 265 6.95 20.73 -7.94
N PRO A 266 7.83 20.04 -8.68
CA PRO A 266 7.52 19.55 -10.03
C PRO A 266 6.27 18.67 -10.06
N SER A 267 5.51 18.74 -11.16
CA SER A 267 4.26 17.99 -11.31
C SER A 267 4.43 16.49 -11.58
N SER A 268 5.67 16.04 -11.77
CA SER A 268 6.02 14.63 -12.04
C SER A 268 7.41 14.31 -11.50
N HIS A 269 7.63 13.06 -11.11
CA HIS A 269 8.95 12.58 -10.70
C HIS A 269 9.95 12.49 -11.85
N TYR A 270 9.54 12.58 -13.12
CA TYR A 270 10.45 12.46 -14.28
C TYR A 270 10.81 13.80 -14.92
N VAL A 271 10.49 14.91 -14.24
CA VAL A 271 10.88 16.25 -14.70
C VAL A 271 12.40 16.37 -14.63
N THR A 272 13.02 16.75 -15.74
CA THR A 272 14.48 16.97 -15.82
C THR A 272 14.80 18.32 -16.46
N PRO A 273 15.94 18.95 -16.11
CA PRO A 273 16.36 20.19 -16.76
C PRO A 273 16.59 20.01 -18.28
N ARG A 274 16.32 21.08 -19.05
CA ARG A 274 16.49 21.05 -20.52
C ARG A 274 17.91 20.68 -20.96
N ALA A 275 18.94 21.16 -20.23
CA ALA A 275 20.33 20.81 -20.50
C ALA A 275 20.59 19.30 -20.36
N THR A 276 19.98 18.67 -19.35
CA THR A 276 20.05 17.22 -19.12
C THR A 276 19.39 16.46 -20.26
N THR A 277 18.23 16.92 -20.73
CA THR A 277 17.51 16.31 -21.87
C THR A 277 18.34 16.37 -23.16
N LEU A 278 18.94 17.52 -23.48
CA LEU A 278 19.77 17.68 -24.68
C LEU A 278 21.01 16.78 -24.66
N ARG A 279 21.66 16.66 -23.50
CA ARG A 279 22.78 15.72 -23.31
C ARG A 279 22.34 14.27 -23.51
N ALA A 280 21.18 13.90 -22.96
CA ALA A 280 20.64 12.55 -23.10
C ALA A 280 20.31 12.23 -24.57
N ILE A 281 19.77 13.18 -25.32
CA ILE A 281 19.47 13.05 -26.76
C ILE A 281 20.73 12.64 -27.54
N GLU A 282 21.87 13.29 -27.32
CA GLU A 282 23.11 12.96 -28.01
C GLU A 282 23.60 11.55 -27.64
N ALA A 283 23.57 11.18 -26.35
CA ALA A 283 23.94 9.83 -25.91
C ALA A 283 23.02 8.73 -26.47
N ILE A 284 21.73 9.02 -26.63
CA ILE A 284 20.76 8.08 -27.24
C ILE A 284 21.05 7.90 -28.74
N LYS A 285 21.44 8.97 -29.47
CA LYS A 285 21.81 8.88 -30.88
C LYS A 285 23.04 8.00 -31.09
N GLU A 286 24.04 8.13 -30.21
CA GLU A 286 25.25 7.29 -30.23
C GLU A 286 24.89 5.81 -30.02
N GLU A 287 24.14 5.48 -28.96
CA GLU A 287 23.71 4.10 -28.69
C GLU A 287 22.84 3.52 -29.82
N LEU A 288 21.97 4.34 -30.42
CA LEU A 288 21.16 3.94 -31.56
C LEU A 288 22.04 3.57 -32.75
N ALA A 289 23.04 4.39 -33.10
CA ALA A 289 23.92 4.12 -34.22
C ALA A 289 24.67 2.79 -34.05
N GLU A 290 25.23 2.56 -32.86
CA GLU A 290 25.92 1.31 -32.51
C GLU A 290 24.98 0.09 -32.62
N ARG A 291 23.77 0.19 -32.05
CA ARG A 291 22.81 -0.91 -32.05
C ARG A 291 22.26 -1.23 -33.45
N LEU A 292 22.10 -0.22 -34.31
CA LEU A 292 21.70 -0.43 -35.70
C LEU A 292 22.80 -1.12 -36.51
N GLU A 293 24.07 -0.77 -36.29
CA GLU A 293 25.20 -1.45 -36.93
C GLU A 293 25.27 -2.93 -36.52
N PHE A 294 25.06 -3.22 -35.23
CA PHE A 294 24.96 -4.59 -34.72
C PHE A 294 23.89 -5.40 -35.47
N PHE A 295 22.65 -4.92 -35.54
CA PHE A 295 21.58 -5.65 -36.24
C PHE A 295 21.84 -5.80 -37.74
N ARG A 296 22.41 -4.79 -38.40
CA ARG A 296 22.77 -4.88 -39.83
C ARG A 296 23.86 -5.92 -40.09
N LYS A 297 24.87 -6.02 -39.21
CA LYS A 297 25.93 -7.06 -39.31
C LYS A 297 25.39 -8.47 -39.10
N GLU A 298 24.39 -8.64 -38.22
CA GLU A 298 23.73 -9.93 -37.99
C GLU A 298 22.66 -10.29 -39.05
N GLY A 299 22.41 -9.42 -40.04
CA GLY A 299 21.36 -9.63 -41.05
C GLY A 299 19.92 -9.42 -40.53
N ARG A 300 19.76 -8.79 -39.37
CA ARG A 300 18.49 -8.58 -38.66
C ARG A 300 17.85 -7.24 -39.04
N LEU A 301 17.49 -7.13 -40.31
CA LEU A 301 17.07 -5.86 -40.92
C LEU A 301 15.72 -5.34 -40.39
N VAL A 302 14.81 -6.23 -40.02
CA VAL A 302 13.48 -5.86 -39.50
C VAL A 302 13.62 -5.20 -38.11
N GLU A 303 14.43 -5.79 -37.23
CA GLU A 303 14.73 -5.24 -35.91
C GLU A 303 15.46 -3.90 -36.01
N ALA A 304 16.41 -3.77 -36.95
CA ALA A 304 17.09 -2.50 -37.21
C ALA A 304 16.09 -1.40 -37.63
N GLN A 305 15.24 -1.69 -38.62
CA GLN A 305 14.26 -0.73 -39.11
C GLN A 305 13.26 -0.32 -38.00
N ARG A 306 12.76 -1.30 -37.23
CA ARG A 306 11.84 -1.08 -36.12
C ARG A 306 12.46 -0.17 -35.04
N LEU A 307 13.69 -0.47 -34.63
CA LEU A 307 14.41 0.31 -33.62
C LEU A 307 14.67 1.74 -34.11
N GLU A 308 15.10 1.90 -35.36
CA GLU A 308 15.40 3.19 -35.97
C GLU A 308 14.17 4.11 -36.01
N GLN A 309 13.04 3.60 -36.53
CA GLN A 309 11.80 4.36 -36.64
C GLN A 309 11.30 4.84 -35.27
N ARG A 310 11.23 3.93 -34.30
CA ARG A 310 10.71 4.24 -32.97
C ARG A 310 11.61 5.22 -32.22
N THR A 311 12.92 4.97 -32.23
CA THR A 311 13.87 5.79 -31.46
C THR A 311 13.98 7.20 -32.04
N ARG A 312 13.92 7.37 -33.37
CA ARG A 312 13.90 8.70 -33.99
C ARG A 312 12.65 9.50 -33.63
N PHE A 313 11.49 8.86 -33.65
CA PHE A 313 10.25 9.49 -33.21
C PHE A 313 10.34 9.94 -31.74
N ASP A 314 10.83 9.07 -30.85
CA ASP A 314 11.02 9.41 -29.43
C ASP A 314 12.02 10.57 -29.26
N LEU A 315 13.10 10.63 -30.06
CA LEU A 315 14.08 11.73 -30.04
C LEU A 315 13.50 13.06 -30.52
N GLU A 316 12.67 13.07 -31.56
CA GLU A 316 11.97 14.26 -32.06
C GLU A 316 11.05 14.83 -30.96
N MET A 317 10.27 13.95 -30.32
CA MET A 317 9.39 14.32 -29.21
C MET A 317 10.16 14.88 -28.01
N LEU A 318 11.29 14.27 -27.65
CA LEU A 318 12.16 14.78 -26.57
C LEU A 318 12.76 16.14 -26.91
N ASN A 319 13.12 16.42 -28.17
CA ASN A 319 13.69 17.69 -28.57
C ASN A 319 12.66 18.84 -28.55
N GLU A 320 11.46 18.58 -29.06
CA GLU A 320 10.40 19.59 -29.18
C GLU A 320 9.67 19.84 -27.85
N MET A 321 9.29 18.76 -27.15
CA MET A 321 8.43 18.83 -25.97
C MET A 321 9.19 18.62 -24.65
N GLY A 322 10.42 18.13 -24.68
CA GLY A 322 11.14 17.69 -23.48
C GLY A 322 10.61 16.37 -22.90
N PHE A 323 9.68 15.71 -23.59
CA PHE A 323 9.00 14.50 -23.11
C PHE A 323 8.56 13.61 -24.27
N CYS A 324 8.55 12.29 -24.05
CA CYS A 324 7.99 11.31 -24.98
C CYS A 324 7.23 10.20 -24.23
N LYS A 325 6.30 9.50 -24.90
CA LYS A 325 5.60 8.37 -24.30
C LYS A 325 6.58 7.22 -24.07
N GLY A 326 6.71 6.76 -22.83
CA GLY A 326 7.69 5.73 -22.50
C GLY A 326 9.08 6.29 -22.19
N ILE A 327 9.19 7.58 -21.85
CA ILE A 327 10.43 8.27 -21.48
C ILE A 327 11.25 7.50 -20.42
N GLU A 328 10.60 6.71 -19.56
CA GLU A 328 11.27 5.90 -18.57
C GLU A 328 12.29 4.93 -19.18
N ASN A 329 12.12 4.50 -20.44
CA ASN A 329 13.08 3.62 -21.13
C ASN A 329 14.42 4.31 -21.43
N TYR A 330 14.48 5.64 -21.33
CA TYR A 330 15.67 6.46 -21.50
C TYR A 330 16.23 6.95 -20.15
N SER A 331 15.73 6.44 -19.02
CA SER A 331 16.04 6.96 -17.69
C SER A 331 17.55 6.99 -17.38
N ARG A 332 18.32 5.98 -17.82
CA ARG A 332 19.78 5.96 -17.66
C ARG A 332 20.46 7.17 -18.34
N HIS A 333 20.06 7.45 -19.58
CA HIS A 333 20.62 8.56 -20.36
C HIS A 333 20.24 9.90 -19.73
N LEU A 334 19.00 10.02 -19.26
CA LEU A 334 18.51 11.19 -18.55
C LEU A 334 19.28 11.41 -17.25
N SER A 335 19.47 10.37 -16.43
CA SER A 335 20.21 10.48 -15.17
C SER A 335 21.73 10.58 -15.36
N GLY A 336 22.26 10.35 -16.56
CA GLY A 336 23.70 10.34 -16.82
C GLY A 336 24.48 9.21 -16.15
N ARG A 337 23.80 8.12 -15.76
CA ARG A 337 24.42 6.98 -15.07
C ARG A 337 25.12 6.07 -16.07
N LYS A 338 26.09 5.29 -15.58
CA LYS A 338 26.81 4.33 -16.42
C LYS A 338 25.95 3.10 -16.72
N PRO A 339 26.20 2.37 -17.83
CA PRO A 339 25.53 1.10 -18.09
C PRO A 339 25.61 0.14 -16.90
N GLY A 340 24.49 -0.48 -16.54
CA GLY A 340 24.38 -1.40 -15.41
C GLY A 340 24.16 -0.74 -14.04
N GLU A 341 24.39 0.56 -13.88
CA GLU A 341 24.05 1.27 -12.63
C GLU A 341 22.52 1.35 -12.45
N PRO A 342 22.00 1.20 -11.21
CA PRO A 342 20.56 1.27 -10.98
C PRO A 342 20.03 2.68 -11.21
N PRO A 343 18.74 2.86 -11.58
CA PRO A 343 18.12 4.18 -11.59
C PRO A 343 17.93 4.71 -10.15
N PRO A 344 17.77 6.04 -9.98
CA PRO A 344 17.34 6.61 -8.70
C PRO A 344 15.97 6.06 -8.29
N THR A 345 15.77 5.82 -7.01
CA THR A 345 14.54 5.25 -6.44
C THR A 345 14.06 6.08 -5.25
N LEU A 346 12.89 5.77 -4.68
CA LEU A 346 12.44 6.45 -3.46
C LEU A 346 13.46 6.28 -2.32
N ILE A 347 14.17 5.17 -2.27
CA ILE A 347 15.18 4.89 -1.24
C ILE A 347 16.32 5.91 -1.30
N ASP A 348 16.61 6.50 -2.46
CA ASP A 348 17.63 7.54 -2.62
C ASP A 348 17.18 8.92 -2.10
N TYR A 349 15.87 9.11 -1.87
CA TYR A 349 15.31 10.32 -1.26
C TYR A 349 15.29 10.23 0.27
N LEU A 350 15.50 9.05 0.84
CA LEU A 350 15.44 8.86 2.28
C LEU A 350 16.68 9.46 2.96
N PRO A 351 16.50 10.21 4.06
CA PRO A 351 17.61 10.63 4.91
C PRO A 351 18.42 9.43 5.42
N PRO A 352 19.76 9.54 5.58
CA PRO A 352 20.62 8.41 5.97
C PRO A 352 20.28 7.76 7.32
N ASP A 353 19.59 8.48 8.21
CA ASP A 353 19.18 8.04 9.53
C ASP A 353 17.80 7.37 9.57
N THR A 354 17.12 7.28 8.42
CA THR A 354 15.80 6.66 8.26
C THR A 354 15.77 5.22 8.77
N VAL A 355 14.74 4.86 9.53
CA VAL A 355 14.47 3.47 9.90
C VAL A 355 13.62 2.79 8.83
N MET A 356 14.05 1.61 8.36
CA MET A 356 13.32 0.79 7.41
C MET A 356 12.64 -0.36 8.15
N ILE A 357 11.32 -0.43 8.07
CA ILE A 357 10.54 -1.55 8.60
C ILE A 357 10.03 -2.37 7.43
N ILE A 358 10.27 -3.68 7.45
CA ILE A 358 9.80 -4.59 6.41
C ILE A 358 8.73 -5.48 7.01
N ASP A 359 7.48 -5.14 6.74
CA ASP A 359 6.33 -5.91 7.21
C ASP A 359 6.11 -7.16 6.38
N GLU A 360 5.62 -8.20 7.05
CA GLU A 360 5.54 -9.58 6.55
C GLU A 360 6.80 -9.97 5.76
N SER A 361 7.98 -9.76 6.37
CA SER A 361 9.29 -9.81 5.72
C SER A 361 9.55 -11.10 4.92
N HIS A 362 8.98 -12.20 5.37
CA HIS A 362 9.08 -13.51 4.75
C HIS A 362 8.42 -13.59 3.35
N VAL A 363 7.54 -12.64 3.02
CA VAL A 363 6.96 -12.43 1.68
C VAL A 363 7.65 -11.26 0.98
N THR A 364 7.78 -10.13 1.68
CA THR A 364 8.30 -8.88 1.11
C THR A 364 9.74 -9.03 0.60
N ILE A 365 10.61 -9.74 1.32
CA ILE A 365 12.02 -9.93 0.91
C ILE A 365 12.14 -10.78 -0.38
N PRO A 366 11.52 -11.97 -0.49
CA PRO A 366 11.50 -12.70 -1.76
C PRO A 366 10.89 -11.89 -2.91
N GLN A 367 9.81 -11.14 -2.65
CA GLN A 367 9.15 -10.31 -3.66
C GLN A 367 10.11 -9.24 -4.21
N LEU A 368 10.80 -8.50 -3.34
CA LEU A 368 11.81 -7.51 -3.72
C LEU A 368 12.91 -8.15 -4.59
N GLY A 369 13.37 -9.35 -4.24
CA GLY A 369 14.36 -10.09 -5.04
C GLY A 369 13.84 -10.59 -6.39
N GLY A 370 12.52 -10.79 -6.53
CA GLY A 370 11.88 -11.25 -7.75
C GLY A 370 11.64 -10.15 -8.80
N MET A 371 11.42 -8.90 -8.38
CA MET A 371 11.02 -7.79 -9.27
C MET A 371 11.99 -7.57 -10.43
N TYR A 372 13.30 -7.55 -10.15
CA TYR A 372 14.33 -7.36 -11.18
C TYR A 372 14.35 -8.46 -12.23
N ARG A 373 14.22 -9.73 -11.81
CA ARG A 373 14.30 -10.88 -12.73
C ARG A 373 13.14 -10.88 -13.73
N GLY A 374 11.93 -10.59 -13.23
CA GLY A 374 10.75 -10.49 -14.08
C GLY A 374 10.84 -9.32 -15.08
N ASP A 375 11.28 -8.15 -14.62
CA ASP A 375 11.43 -6.99 -15.50
C ASP A 375 12.51 -7.21 -16.57
N ARG A 376 13.66 -7.77 -16.17
CA ARG A 376 14.78 -8.07 -17.07
C ARG A 376 14.39 -9.07 -18.17
N SER A 377 13.76 -10.19 -17.82
CA SER A 377 13.35 -11.21 -18.80
C SER A 377 12.40 -10.64 -19.87
N ARG A 378 11.45 -9.79 -19.44
CA ARG A 378 10.53 -9.09 -20.35
C ARG A 378 11.27 -8.14 -21.29
N LYS A 379 12.18 -7.32 -20.75
CA LYS A 379 12.87 -6.29 -21.52
C LYS A 379 13.98 -6.82 -22.42
N GLU A 380 14.66 -7.90 -22.03
CA GLU A 380 15.65 -8.57 -22.87
C GLU A 380 15.01 -8.99 -24.20
N THR A 381 13.78 -9.51 -24.15
CA THR A 381 13.02 -9.86 -25.37
C THR A 381 12.72 -8.62 -26.21
N LEU A 382 12.35 -7.48 -25.62
CA LEU A 382 12.11 -6.24 -26.37
C LEU A 382 13.38 -5.70 -27.05
N VAL A 383 14.52 -5.75 -26.34
CA VAL A 383 15.82 -5.29 -26.85
C VAL A 383 16.36 -6.22 -27.93
N GLU A 384 16.17 -7.52 -27.73
CA GLU A 384 16.58 -8.54 -28.68
C GLU A 384 15.85 -8.34 -30.00
N TYR A 385 14.54 -8.11 -29.99
CA TYR A 385 13.74 -7.93 -31.21
C TYR A 385 13.61 -6.46 -31.66
N GLY A 386 14.52 -5.56 -31.25
CA GLY A 386 14.59 -4.19 -31.77
C GLY A 386 13.41 -3.28 -31.43
N PHE A 387 12.65 -3.57 -30.37
CA PHE A 387 11.59 -2.66 -29.87
C PHE A 387 12.14 -1.56 -28.97
N ARG A 388 13.28 -1.80 -28.29
CA ARG A 388 13.93 -0.87 -27.37
C ARG A 388 15.45 -0.95 -27.48
N LEU A 389 16.15 0.12 -27.10
CA LEU A 389 17.60 0.15 -26.97
C LEU A 389 18.07 -0.68 -25.76
N PRO A 390 19.34 -1.16 -25.76
CA PRO A 390 19.91 -1.86 -24.61
C PRO A 390 19.80 -1.08 -23.29
N SER A 391 19.94 0.24 -23.33
CA SER A 391 19.69 1.14 -22.18
C SER A 391 18.35 0.98 -21.50
N ALA A 392 17.31 0.48 -22.18
CA ALA A 392 16.01 0.24 -21.57
C ALA A 392 16.08 -0.82 -20.45
N LEU A 393 17.08 -1.70 -20.46
CA LEU A 393 17.37 -2.68 -19.39
C LEU A 393 17.87 -2.01 -18.11
N ASP A 394 18.46 -0.81 -18.23
CA ASP A 394 18.95 -0.03 -17.10
C ASP A 394 17.81 0.76 -16.42
N ASN A 395 16.66 0.92 -17.09
CA ASN A 395 15.41 1.31 -16.43
C ASN A 395 14.80 0.12 -15.71
N ARG A 396 15.18 -0.16 -14.46
CA ARG A 396 14.79 -1.39 -13.79
C ARG A 396 14.57 -1.16 -12.31
N PRO A 397 13.81 -2.01 -11.61
CA PRO A 397 13.87 -2.01 -10.17
C PRO A 397 15.28 -2.37 -9.68
N LEU A 398 15.59 -2.00 -8.43
CA LEU A 398 16.83 -2.41 -7.79
C LEU A 398 16.96 -3.93 -7.79
N ARG A 399 18.17 -4.42 -8.04
CA ARG A 399 18.52 -5.80 -7.69
C ARG A 399 18.55 -5.92 -6.17
N PHE A 400 18.40 -7.15 -5.67
CA PHE A 400 18.39 -7.38 -4.23
C PHE A 400 19.70 -6.97 -3.55
N ASP A 401 20.86 -7.17 -4.19
CA ASP A 401 22.16 -6.73 -3.68
C ASP A 401 22.25 -5.19 -3.57
N GLU A 402 21.68 -4.48 -4.53
CA GLU A 402 21.62 -3.01 -4.54
C GLU A 402 20.67 -2.47 -3.46
N PHE A 403 19.54 -3.15 -3.25
CA PHE A 403 18.59 -2.82 -2.17
C PHE A 403 19.19 -3.13 -0.80
N GLU A 404 19.82 -4.30 -0.62
CA GLU A 404 20.47 -4.71 0.62
C GLU A 404 21.53 -3.69 1.05
N ALA A 405 22.31 -3.14 0.12
CA ALA A 405 23.27 -2.09 0.40
C ALA A 405 22.65 -0.82 1.02
N LYS A 406 21.37 -0.54 0.73
CA LYS A 406 20.61 0.61 1.26
C LYS A 406 19.86 0.29 2.56
N MET A 407 19.76 -0.99 2.96
CA MET A 407 19.14 -1.43 4.20
C MET A 407 20.07 -1.20 5.41
N LEU A 408 20.18 0.05 5.86
CA LEU A 408 21.14 0.45 6.92
C LEU A 408 20.62 0.28 8.35
N ARG A 409 19.33 0.55 8.58
CA ARG A 409 18.68 0.45 9.90
C ARG A 409 17.35 -0.28 9.74
N THR A 410 17.41 -1.61 9.65
CA THR A 410 16.27 -2.41 9.21
C THR A 410 15.70 -3.28 10.31
N ILE A 411 14.38 -3.21 10.48
CA ILE A 411 13.59 -4.06 11.36
C ILE A 411 12.68 -4.94 10.49
N PHE A 412 12.92 -6.24 10.48
CA PHE A 412 12.04 -7.23 9.87
C PHE A 412 10.88 -7.53 10.82
N VAL A 413 9.66 -7.52 10.32
CA VAL A 413 8.47 -7.82 11.11
C VAL A 413 7.80 -9.05 10.50
N SER A 414 7.73 -10.14 11.25
CA SER A 414 7.14 -11.40 10.77
C SER A 414 6.85 -12.36 11.91
N ALA A 415 5.76 -13.12 11.80
CA ALA A 415 5.50 -14.27 12.67
C ALA A 415 6.33 -15.51 12.31
N THR A 416 6.83 -15.54 11.08
CA THR A 416 7.56 -16.66 10.46
C THR A 416 8.71 -16.15 9.60
N PRO A 417 9.78 -15.56 10.17
CA PRO A 417 10.89 -15.00 9.41
C PRO A 417 11.48 -16.00 8.40
N GLY A 418 11.81 -15.49 7.21
CA GLY A 418 12.43 -16.23 6.12
C GLY A 418 13.88 -16.64 6.41
N GLU A 419 14.52 -17.28 5.44
CA GLU A 419 15.94 -17.66 5.57
C GLU A 419 16.88 -16.47 5.59
N TYR A 420 16.57 -15.43 4.81
CA TYR A 420 17.40 -14.24 4.70
C TYR A 420 17.50 -13.52 6.05
N GLU A 421 16.36 -13.28 6.69
CA GLU A 421 16.28 -12.65 8.01
C GLU A 421 17.03 -13.49 9.04
N ARG A 422 16.82 -14.82 9.04
CA ARG A 422 17.52 -15.73 9.96
C ARG A 422 19.04 -15.67 9.83
N ARG A 423 19.57 -15.52 8.61
CA ARG A 423 21.02 -15.46 8.35
C ARG A 423 21.63 -14.09 8.65
N ARG A 424 20.85 -13.00 8.51
CA ARG A 424 21.35 -11.62 8.60
C ARG A 424 21.07 -10.92 9.93
N GLN A 425 20.04 -11.34 10.67
CA GLN A 425 19.62 -10.68 11.90
C GLN A 425 20.71 -10.73 12.99
N ALA A 426 20.99 -9.59 13.61
CA ALA A 426 21.85 -9.51 14.77
C ALA A 426 21.09 -9.75 16.09
N ARG A 427 19.79 -9.46 16.10
CA ARG A 427 18.92 -9.59 17.27
C ARG A 427 17.52 -10.07 16.86
N ILE A 428 17.00 -11.02 17.62
CA ILE A 428 15.59 -11.45 17.56
C ILE A 428 14.88 -10.89 18.79
N VAL A 429 13.78 -10.21 18.57
CA VAL A 429 12.91 -9.67 19.60
C VAL A 429 11.56 -10.38 19.49
N GLU A 430 11.22 -11.20 20.48
CA GLU A 430 9.96 -11.94 20.49
C GLU A 430 8.81 -11.07 21.00
N GLN A 431 7.67 -11.11 20.32
CA GLN A 431 6.41 -10.53 20.78
C GLN A 431 5.27 -11.54 20.57
N VAL A 432 5.14 -12.47 21.51
CA VAL A 432 4.21 -13.61 21.44
C VAL A 432 3.01 -13.43 22.38
N VAL A 433 3.15 -12.69 23.48
CA VAL A 433 2.07 -12.39 24.41
C VAL A 433 1.15 -11.31 23.84
N ARG A 434 -0.15 -11.63 23.70
CA ARG A 434 -1.16 -10.70 23.18
C ARG A 434 -1.67 -9.78 24.30
N PRO A 435 -1.97 -8.50 24.00
CA PRO A 435 -2.55 -7.58 24.99
C PRO A 435 -3.85 -8.07 25.63
N THR A 436 -4.67 -8.83 24.89
CA THR A 436 -5.96 -9.38 25.38
C THR A 436 -5.82 -10.67 26.17
N GLY A 437 -4.61 -11.21 26.32
CA GLY A 437 -4.36 -12.52 26.94
C GLY A 437 -4.75 -13.71 26.07
N LEU A 438 -5.19 -13.52 24.82
CA LEU A 438 -5.48 -14.63 23.91
C LEU A 438 -4.23 -15.46 23.64
N VAL A 439 -4.41 -16.79 23.64
CA VAL A 439 -3.35 -17.77 23.48
C VAL A 439 -3.39 -18.40 22.08
N ASP A 440 -2.27 -18.92 21.61
CA ASP A 440 -2.18 -19.73 20.40
C ASP A 440 -3.09 -20.97 20.53
N PRO A 441 -3.74 -21.41 19.44
CA PRO A 441 -4.80 -22.42 19.50
C PRO A 441 -4.26 -23.81 19.89
N VAL A 442 -5.16 -24.70 20.29
CA VAL A 442 -4.84 -26.12 20.43
C VAL A 442 -4.69 -26.72 19.04
N VAL A 443 -3.69 -27.59 18.84
CA VAL A 443 -3.45 -28.29 17.57
C VAL A 443 -3.65 -29.79 17.77
N GLU A 444 -4.50 -30.38 16.95
CA GLU A 444 -4.77 -31.83 16.92
C GLU A 444 -4.40 -32.41 15.56
N VAL A 445 -3.86 -33.63 15.55
CA VAL A 445 -3.59 -34.38 14.32
C VAL A 445 -4.56 -35.56 14.24
N ARG A 446 -5.30 -35.68 13.14
CA ARG A 446 -6.29 -36.74 12.92
C ARG A 446 -6.03 -37.46 11.57
N PRO A 447 -6.44 -38.74 11.40
CA PRO A 447 -6.21 -39.49 10.16
C PRO A 447 -6.85 -38.84 8.93
N ALA A 448 -6.22 -38.96 7.75
CA ALA A 448 -6.76 -38.39 6.51
C ALA A 448 -7.94 -39.18 5.95
N ALA A 449 -8.00 -40.49 6.24
CA ALA A 449 -9.02 -41.40 5.69
C ALA A 449 -10.47 -40.98 5.98
N THR A 450 -10.73 -40.34 7.13
CA THR A 450 -12.06 -39.88 7.55
C THR A 450 -12.14 -38.36 7.64
N GLN A 451 -11.25 -37.63 6.94
CA GLN A 451 -11.09 -36.19 7.15
C GLN A 451 -12.34 -35.37 6.87
N VAL A 452 -13.11 -35.72 5.84
CA VAL A 452 -14.31 -34.96 5.45
C VAL A 452 -15.44 -35.16 6.46
N ASP A 453 -15.72 -36.41 6.86
CA ASP A 453 -16.78 -36.74 7.81
C ASP A 453 -16.49 -36.17 9.20
N ASP A 454 -15.25 -36.30 9.67
CA ASP A 454 -14.81 -35.73 10.95
C ASP A 454 -14.90 -34.19 10.94
N LEU A 455 -14.42 -33.56 9.87
CA LEU A 455 -14.51 -32.10 9.71
C LEU A 455 -15.96 -31.63 9.69
N MET A 456 -16.86 -32.35 9.02
CA MET A 456 -18.29 -32.01 8.97
C MET A 456 -18.92 -32.05 10.37
N SER A 457 -18.57 -33.05 11.18
CA SER A 457 -19.00 -33.14 12.58
C SER A 457 -18.50 -31.95 13.41
N GLU A 458 -17.21 -31.62 13.29
CA GLU A 458 -16.60 -30.47 13.99
C GLU A 458 -17.20 -29.13 13.56
N ILE A 459 -17.50 -28.96 12.28
CA ILE A 459 -18.24 -27.82 11.74
C ILE A 459 -19.62 -27.72 12.41
N GLY A 460 -20.38 -28.82 12.50
CA GLY A 460 -21.68 -28.85 13.18
C GLY A 460 -21.61 -28.37 14.63
N VAL A 461 -20.55 -28.77 15.36
CA VAL A 461 -20.30 -28.29 16.73
C VAL A 461 -20.05 -26.78 16.77
N ARG A 462 -19.33 -26.21 15.81
CA ARG A 462 -19.05 -24.76 15.75
C ARG A 462 -20.28 -23.94 15.35
N ILE A 463 -21.08 -24.44 14.41
CA ILE A 463 -22.36 -23.82 14.02
C ILE A 463 -23.30 -23.73 15.24
N GLY A 464 -23.39 -24.80 16.05
CA GLY A 464 -24.17 -24.82 17.29
C GLY A 464 -23.73 -23.79 18.34
N ARG A 465 -22.51 -23.25 18.22
CA ARG A 465 -21.95 -22.19 19.08
C ARG A 465 -21.93 -20.81 18.41
N SER A 466 -22.47 -20.70 17.19
CA SER A 466 -22.42 -19.50 16.35
C SER A 466 -20.98 -19.02 16.05
N GLU A 467 -20.02 -19.95 16.01
CA GLU A 467 -18.62 -19.70 15.65
C GLU A 467 -18.40 -19.98 14.14
N ARG A 468 -17.26 -19.56 13.58
CA ARG A 468 -16.92 -19.76 12.15
C ARG A 468 -15.77 -20.75 11.96
N VAL A 469 -15.70 -21.34 10.77
CA VAL A 469 -14.68 -22.33 10.40
C VAL A 469 -13.94 -21.90 9.13
N LEU A 470 -12.61 -22.03 9.16
CA LEU A 470 -11.77 -21.93 7.96
C LEU A 470 -11.24 -23.31 7.60
N VAL A 471 -11.27 -23.67 6.33
CA VAL A 471 -10.73 -24.94 5.84
C VAL A 471 -9.71 -24.66 4.74
N THR A 472 -8.52 -25.28 4.81
CA THR A 472 -7.51 -25.16 3.75
C THR A 472 -7.35 -26.48 3.00
N THR A 473 -7.45 -26.42 1.67
CA THR A 473 -7.20 -27.55 0.75
C THR A 473 -5.93 -27.31 -0.07
N LEU A 474 -5.55 -28.27 -0.92
CA LEU A 474 -4.36 -28.17 -1.77
C LEU A 474 -4.65 -27.64 -3.18
N THR A 475 -5.87 -27.82 -3.69
CA THR A 475 -6.23 -27.50 -5.08
C THR A 475 -7.55 -26.77 -5.17
N LYS A 476 -7.74 -25.99 -6.25
CA LYS A 476 -9.01 -25.28 -6.55
C LYS A 476 -10.18 -26.23 -6.64
N ARG A 477 -9.99 -27.29 -7.42
CA ARG A 477 -10.97 -28.35 -7.58
C ARG A 477 -11.40 -28.96 -6.24
N MET A 478 -10.46 -29.29 -5.36
CA MET A 478 -10.81 -29.80 -4.03
C MET A 478 -11.57 -28.77 -3.17
N ALA A 479 -11.25 -27.48 -3.29
CA ALA A 479 -11.99 -26.44 -2.58
C ALA A 479 -13.45 -26.32 -3.09
N GLU A 480 -13.63 -26.39 -4.41
CA GLU A 480 -14.93 -26.40 -5.08
C GLU A 480 -15.73 -27.66 -4.71
N ASP A 481 -15.15 -28.85 -4.92
CA ASP A 481 -15.76 -30.15 -4.63
C ASP A 481 -16.17 -30.27 -3.14
N LEU A 482 -15.32 -29.81 -2.20
CA LEU A 482 -15.64 -29.81 -0.77
C LEU A 482 -16.76 -28.82 -0.44
N THR A 483 -16.79 -27.67 -1.11
CA THR A 483 -17.85 -26.67 -0.91
C THR A 483 -19.20 -27.21 -1.38
N GLU A 484 -19.23 -27.87 -2.55
CA GLU A 484 -20.43 -28.53 -3.07
C GLU A 484 -20.91 -29.62 -2.09
N TYR A 485 -20.01 -30.51 -1.66
CA TYR A 485 -20.32 -31.57 -0.71
C TYR A 485 -20.90 -31.03 0.61
N LEU A 486 -20.28 -30.01 1.21
CA LEU A 486 -20.76 -29.41 2.46
C LEU A 486 -22.12 -28.71 2.26
N SER A 487 -22.33 -28.05 1.11
CA SER A 487 -23.61 -27.41 0.77
C SER A 487 -24.74 -28.44 0.61
N ASP A 488 -24.48 -29.58 -0.04
CA ASP A 488 -25.45 -30.67 -0.21
C ASP A 488 -25.89 -31.26 1.14
N HIS A 489 -25.02 -31.21 2.15
CA HIS A 489 -25.31 -31.61 3.53
C HIS A 489 -25.90 -30.47 4.39
N GLY A 490 -26.31 -29.36 3.76
CA GLY A 490 -27.03 -28.26 4.42
C GLY A 490 -26.14 -27.28 5.19
N ILE A 491 -24.81 -27.31 5.00
CA ILE A 491 -23.88 -26.36 5.61
C ILE A 491 -23.77 -25.11 4.75
N ARG A 492 -23.88 -23.93 5.36
CA ARG A 492 -23.68 -22.65 4.66
C ARG A 492 -22.18 -22.43 4.46
N VAL A 493 -21.70 -22.63 3.23
CA VAL A 493 -20.28 -22.62 2.88
C VAL A 493 -20.02 -21.80 1.61
N ARG A 494 -18.85 -21.18 1.53
CA ARG A 494 -18.30 -20.60 0.29
C ARG A 494 -16.84 -20.99 0.13
N TYR A 495 -16.31 -20.90 -1.09
CA TYR A 495 -14.88 -21.09 -1.35
C TYR A 495 -14.14 -19.77 -1.63
N LEU A 496 -12.82 -19.78 -1.47
CA LEU A 496 -11.92 -18.68 -1.81
C LEU A 496 -10.63 -19.15 -2.49
N HIS A 497 -10.48 -18.85 -3.78
CA HIS A 497 -9.29 -19.17 -4.58
C HIS A 497 -8.85 -18.00 -5.48
N SER A 498 -7.73 -18.15 -6.20
CA SER A 498 -7.05 -17.05 -6.94
C SER A 498 -7.88 -16.34 -8.01
N ASP A 499 -8.90 -17.00 -8.57
CA ASP A 499 -9.66 -16.45 -9.70
C ASP A 499 -10.82 -15.54 -9.25
N ILE A 500 -11.06 -15.46 -7.93
CA ILE A 500 -12.02 -14.53 -7.33
C ILE A 500 -11.39 -13.14 -7.29
N ASP A 501 -12.12 -12.16 -7.79
CA ASP A 501 -11.69 -10.76 -7.80
C ASP A 501 -11.45 -10.26 -6.36
N THR A 502 -10.55 -9.30 -6.19
CA THR A 502 -10.26 -8.70 -4.89
C THR A 502 -11.52 -8.14 -4.23
N VAL A 503 -12.44 -7.53 -4.99
CA VAL A 503 -13.69 -6.97 -4.42
C VAL A 503 -14.59 -8.08 -3.88
N GLU A 504 -14.84 -9.11 -4.69
CA GLU A 504 -15.65 -10.27 -4.31
C GLU A 504 -15.04 -11.00 -3.10
N ARG A 505 -13.71 -11.08 -3.01
CA ARG A 505 -13.03 -11.62 -1.84
C ARG A 505 -13.38 -10.87 -0.57
N VAL A 506 -13.38 -9.53 -0.60
CA VAL A 506 -13.72 -8.71 0.56
C VAL A 506 -15.18 -8.93 0.98
N GLU A 507 -16.10 -9.05 0.02
CA GLU A 507 -17.51 -9.40 0.26
C GLU A 507 -17.66 -10.76 0.94
N ILE A 508 -17.00 -11.80 0.43
CA ILE A 508 -17.03 -13.14 1.01
C ILE A 508 -16.54 -13.13 2.47
N ILE A 509 -15.45 -12.42 2.76
CA ILE A 509 -14.93 -12.31 4.13
C ILE A 509 -15.91 -11.58 5.04
N ARG A 510 -16.53 -10.49 4.56
CA ARG A 510 -17.54 -9.74 5.30
C ARG A 510 -18.75 -10.62 5.62
N ASP A 511 -19.26 -11.34 4.63
CA ASP A 511 -20.42 -12.22 4.75
C ASP A 511 -20.17 -13.35 5.77
N LEU A 512 -18.95 -13.91 5.79
CA LEU A 512 -18.53 -14.86 6.84
C LEU A 512 -18.61 -14.24 8.24
N ARG A 513 -18.12 -13.00 8.39
CA ARG A 513 -18.16 -12.27 9.68
C ARG A 513 -19.58 -11.95 10.12
N LEU A 514 -20.45 -11.57 9.18
CA LEU A 514 -21.87 -11.33 9.45
C LEU A 514 -22.63 -12.61 9.77
N GLY A 515 -22.10 -13.77 9.39
CA GLY A 515 -22.76 -15.06 9.58
C GLY A 515 -23.80 -15.38 8.53
N GLU A 516 -23.69 -14.78 7.34
CA GLU A 516 -24.44 -15.19 6.15
C GLU A 516 -24.11 -16.65 5.80
N PHE A 517 -22.85 -17.04 6.02
CA PHE A 517 -22.39 -18.42 5.97
C PHE A 517 -21.41 -18.71 7.10
N ASP A 518 -21.15 -19.99 7.37
CA ASP A 518 -20.44 -20.46 8.56
C ASP A 518 -19.02 -20.97 8.26
N VAL A 519 -18.79 -21.46 7.04
CA VAL A 519 -17.55 -22.13 6.64
C VAL A 519 -16.95 -21.49 5.39
N LEU A 520 -15.65 -21.17 5.43
CA LEU A 520 -14.90 -20.71 4.26
C LEU A 520 -13.82 -21.72 3.89
N VAL A 521 -13.92 -22.30 2.69
CA VAL A 521 -12.93 -23.24 2.16
C VAL A 521 -11.97 -22.50 1.24
N GLY A 522 -10.67 -22.59 1.45
CA GLY A 522 -9.69 -21.90 0.61
C GLY A 522 -8.41 -22.69 0.41
N ILE A 523 -7.48 -22.08 -0.32
CA ILE A 523 -6.15 -22.65 -0.57
C ILE A 523 -5.11 -21.78 0.15
N ASN A 524 -4.46 -20.87 -0.58
CA ASN A 524 -3.42 -19.99 -0.05
C ASN A 524 -3.98 -18.67 0.50
N LEU A 525 -5.19 -18.27 0.07
CA LEU A 525 -5.74 -16.94 0.36
C LEU A 525 -6.20 -16.75 1.81
N LEU A 526 -6.25 -17.84 2.58
CA LEU A 526 -6.52 -17.79 4.02
C LEU A 526 -5.27 -17.42 4.85
N ARG A 527 -4.12 -17.20 4.18
CA ARG A 527 -2.80 -17.07 4.82
C ARG A 527 -2.39 -15.65 5.16
N GLU A 528 -2.95 -14.62 4.52
CA GLU A 528 -2.51 -13.22 4.67
C GLU A 528 -3.69 -12.30 4.99
N GLY A 529 -3.50 -11.33 5.90
CA GLY A 529 -4.44 -10.22 6.10
C GLY A 529 -5.83 -10.53 6.68
N LEU A 530 -6.24 -11.80 6.85
CA LEU A 530 -7.58 -12.14 7.37
C LEU A 530 -7.68 -12.03 8.89
N ASP A 531 -8.22 -10.92 9.37
CA ASP A 531 -8.53 -10.70 10.78
C ASP A 531 -10.01 -11.00 11.06
N ILE A 532 -10.29 -12.25 11.46
CA ILE A 532 -11.66 -12.76 11.68
C ILE A 532 -11.74 -13.35 13.09
N PRO A 533 -12.05 -12.54 14.13
CA PRO A 533 -12.16 -13.02 15.50
C PRO A 533 -13.24 -14.09 15.70
N GLU A 534 -14.21 -14.17 14.80
CA GLU A 534 -15.33 -15.10 14.85
C GLU A 534 -14.92 -16.57 14.51
N VAL A 535 -13.72 -16.77 13.96
CA VAL A 535 -13.20 -18.10 13.60
C VAL A 535 -12.64 -18.83 14.83
N SER A 536 -13.25 -19.95 15.20
CA SER A 536 -12.80 -20.78 16.32
C SER A 536 -12.13 -22.08 15.89
N LEU A 537 -12.32 -22.50 14.63
CA LEU A 537 -11.75 -23.74 14.08
C LEU A 537 -11.06 -23.48 12.75
N VAL A 538 -9.86 -24.04 12.61
CA VAL A 538 -9.13 -24.13 11.34
C VAL A 538 -8.88 -25.59 10.99
N GLY A 539 -9.45 -26.07 9.89
CA GLY A 539 -9.20 -27.39 9.33
C GLY A 539 -8.11 -27.35 8.25
N ILE A 540 -7.07 -28.16 8.37
CA ILE A 540 -6.01 -28.29 7.38
C ILE A 540 -6.09 -29.70 6.79
N LEU A 541 -6.71 -29.82 5.61
CA LEU A 541 -6.81 -31.09 4.90
C LEU A 541 -5.46 -31.44 4.28
N ASP A 542 -5.15 -32.74 4.19
CA ASP A 542 -3.92 -33.25 3.60
C ASP A 542 -2.66 -32.52 4.15
N ALA A 543 -2.59 -32.39 5.48
CA ALA A 543 -1.53 -31.67 6.19
C ALA A 543 -0.14 -32.31 5.99
N ASP A 544 -0.10 -33.60 5.68
CA ASP A 544 1.12 -34.39 5.47
C ASP A 544 1.69 -34.31 4.04
N LYS A 545 1.00 -33.64 3.12
CA LYS A 545 1.48 -33.41 1.75
C LYS A 545 2.42 -32.21 1.72
N GLU A 546 3.71 -32.49 1.87
CA GLU A 546 4.74 -31.45 1.83
C GLU A 546 4.71 -30.63 0.52
N GLY A 547 5.11 -29.37 0.65
CA GLY A 547 5.10 -28.41 -0.44
C GLY A 547 4.89 -26.99 0.09
N PHE A 548 4.74 -26.03 -0.82
CA PHE A 548 4.58 -24.63 -0.44
C PHE A 548 3.41 -24.39 0.53
N LEU A 549 2.27 -25.05 0.33
CA LEU A 549 1.07 -24.88 1.16
C LEU A 549 1.14 -25.57 2.53
N ARG A 550 2.09 -26.49 2.73
CA ARG A 550 2.26 -27.27 3.97
C ARG A 550 3.65 -27.15 4.59
N SER A 551 4.44 -26.17 4.14
CA SER A 551 5.71 -25.84 4.80
C SER A 551 5.48 -25.37 6.24
N THR A 552 6.50 -25.49 7.11
CA THR A 552 6.47 -25.00 8.50
C THR A 552 5.88 -23.59 8.61
N ARG A 553 6.27 -22.67 7.71
CA ARG A 553 5.77 -21.28 7.72
C ARG A 553 4.28 -21.21 7.40
N SER A 554 3.84 -21.93 6.37
CA SER A 554 2.45 -21.95 5.91
C SER A 554 1.53 -22.54 6.99
N LEU A 555 1.96 -23.61 7.64
CA LEU A 555 1.23 -24.23 8.75
C LEU A 555 1.11 -23.26 9.93
N ILE A 556 2.20 -22.65 10.40
CA ILE A 556 2.16 -21.68 11.52
C ILE A 556 1.21 -20.50 11.22
N GLN A 557 1.22 -19.97 10.00
CA GLN A 557 0.33 -18.87 9.63
C GLN A 557 -1.14 -19.29 9.56
N THR A 558 -1.40 -20.50 9.08
CA THR A 558 -2.75 -21.07 9.01
C THR A 558 -3.31 -21.34 10.41
N ILE A 559 -2.52 -21.96 11.29
CA ILE A 559 -2.83 -22.13 12.72
C ILE A 559 -3.15 -20.78 13.37
N GLY A 560 -2.35 -19.75 13.05
CA GLY A 560 -2.53 -18.40 13.58
C GLY A 560 -3.89 -17.75 13.31
N ARG A 561 -4.69 -18.28 12.37
CA ARG A 561 -6.06 -17.79 12.10
C ARG A 561 -7.06 -18.14 13.20
N ALA A 562 -6.84 -19.24 13.93
CA ALA A 562 -7.65 -19.59 15.10
C ALA A 562 -7.21 -18.86 16.39
N ALA A 563 -6.07 -18.15 16.37
CA ALA A 563 -5.48 -17.56 17.58
C ALA A 563 -6.18 -16.27 18.06
N ARG A 564 -7.23 -15.81 17.36
CA ARG A 564 -8.03 -14.63 17.72
C ARG A 564 -9.32 -14.98 18.47
N HIS A 565 -9.58 -16.27 18.67
CA HIS A 565 -10.76 -16.76 19.36
C HIS A 565 -10.38 -17.48 20.66
N ILE A 566 -11.21 -17.36 21.70
CA ILE A 566 -10.92 -17.96 23.01
C ILE A 566 -10.90 -19.50 22.96
N ASN A 567 -11.78 -20.07 22.12
CA ASN A 567 -11.88 -21.50 21.83
C ASN A 567 -11.07 -21.93 20.59
N GLY A 568 -10.06 -21.15 20.20
CA GLY A 568 -9.28 -21.39 19.00
C GLY A 568 -8.67 -22.80 18.94
N THR A 569 -9.02 -23.56 17.89
CA THR A 569 -8.57 -24.93 17.65
C THR A 569 -8.12 -25.08 16.20
N THR A 570 -7.08 -25.88 15.95
CA THR A 570 -6.65 -26.28 14.61
C THR A 570 -6.60 -27.80 14.52
N ILE A 571 -7.20 -28.36 13.48
CA ILE A 571 -7.15 -29.80 13.19
C ILE A 571 -6.33 -29.98 11.91
N MET A 572 -5.26 -30.77 11.99
CA MET A 572 -4.45 -31.19 10.86
C MET A 572 -4.81 -32.63 10.49
N TYR A 573 -5.33 -32.82 9.28
CA TYR A 573 -5.66 -34.15 8.78
C TYR A 573 -4.49 -34.71 7.97
N GLY A 574 -3.91 -35.82 8.42
CA GLY A 574 -2.76 -36.45 7.79
C GLY A 574 -2.49 -37.83 8.40
N ASP A 575 -1.96 -38.75 7.59
CA ASP A 575 -1.65 -40.11 8.05
C ASP A 575 -0.25 -40.20 8.67
N THR A 576 0.60 -39.22 8.38
CA THR A 576 1.97 -39.10 8.90
C THR A 576 2.25 -37.70 9.41
N THR A 577 3.07 -37.57 10.45
CA THR A 577 3.54 -36.26 10.91
C THR A 577 4.87 -35.93 10.22
N THR A 578 4.84 -34.98 9.28
CA THR A 578 6.04 -34.50 8.58
C THR A 578 6.89 -33.59 9.47
N ASP A 579 8.16 -33.35 9.09
CA ASP A 579 9.04 -32.40 9.79
C ASP A 579 8.43 -31.00 9.86
N SER A 580 7.75 -30.58 8.77
CA SER A 580 7.04 -29.31 8.71
C SER A 580 5.91 -29.22 9.74
N MET A 581 5.14 -30.30 9.92
CA MET A 581 4.08 -30.40 10.92
C MET A 581 4.66 -30.38 12.34
N HIS A 582 5.67 -31.21 12.60
CA HIS A 582 6.35 -31.26 13.89
C HIS A 582 6.83 -29.88 14.34
N GLN A 583 7.59 -29.18 13.49
CA GLN A 583 8.10 -27.84 13.82
C GLN A 583 6.97 -26.81 14.05
N ALA A 584 5.87 -26.89 13.29
CA ALA A 584 4.74 -25.99 13.45
C ALA A 584 3.98 -26.24 14.76
N ILE A 585 3.78 -27.51 15.12
CA ILE A 585 3.14 -27.93 16.38
C ILE A 585 3.99 -27.49 17.57
N ASP A 586 5.29 -27.80 17.55
CA ASP A 586 6.21 -27.49 18.64
C ASP A 586 6.29 -25.98 18.90
N GLU A 587 6.39 -25.16 17.84
CA GLU A 587 6.43 -23.70 17.98
C GLU A 587 5.10 -23.15 18.51
N THR A 588 3.96 -23.70 18.08
CA THR A 588 2.64 -23.30 18.59
C THR A 588 2.49 -23.65 20.07
N GLN A 589 2.90 -24.86 20.47
CA GLN A 589 2.85 -25.30 21.87
C GLN A 589 3.78 -24.47 22.76
N ARG A 590 5.01 -24.17 22.31
CA ARG A 590 5.96 -23.31 23.01
C ARG A 590 5.37 -21.91 23.26
N ARG A 591 4.76 -21.30 22.24
CA ARG A 591 4.09 -19.99 22.34
C ARG A 591 2.93 -20.03 23.32
N ARG A 592 2.05 -21.02 23.19
CA ARG A 592 0.89 -21.22 24.06
C ARG A 592 1.32 -21.38 25.53
N ALA A 593 2.37 -22.15 25.80
CA ALA A 593 2.91 -22.33 27.15
C ALA A 593 3.40 -21.00 27.75
N LYS A 594 4.19 -20.23 27.00
CA LYS A 594 4.68 -18.90 27.42
C LYS A 594 3.52 -17.92 27.69
N GLN A 595 2.53 -17.88 26.81
CA GLN A 595 1.36 -17.01 26.96
C GLN A 595 0.52 -17.40 28.19
N THR A 596 0.30 -18.70 28.41
CA THR A 596 -0.46 -19.20 29.56
C THR A 596 0.26 -18.90 30.88
N ALA A 597 1.58 -19.10 30.92
CA ALA A 597 2.40 -18.76 32.08
C ALA A 597 2.38 -17.25 32.37
N PHE A 598 2.48 -16.41 31.33
CA PHE A 598 2.37 -14.96 31.48
C PHE A 598 1.02 -14.54 32.03
N ASN A 599 -0.08 -15.09 31.48
CA ASN A 599 -1.43 -14.81 31.94
C ASN A 599 -1.62 -15.20 33.41
N ALA A 600 -1.14 -16.37 33.81
CA ALA A 600 -1.21 -16.84 35.19
C ALA A 600 -0.40 -15.92 36.14
N ALA A 601 0.80 -15.52 35.75
CA ALA A 601 1.66 -14.65 36.55
C ALA A 601 1.08 -13.23 36.74
N HIS A 602 0.30 -12.73 35.77
CA HIS A 602 -0.26 -11.38 35.78
C HIS A 602 -1.77 -11.33 36.08
N GLY A 603 -2.40 -12.47 36.39
CA GLY A 603 -3.84 -12.54 36.65
C GLY A 603 -4.73 -12.16 35.45
N ILE A 604 -4.25 -12.39 34.23
CA ILE A 604 -4.97 -12.01 33.00
C ILE A 604 -5.92 -13.13 32.59
N VAL A 605 -7.20 -12.79 32.47
CA VAL A 605 -8.22 -13.66 31.86
C VAL A 605 -8.32 -13.34 30.37
N PRO A 606 -8.11 -14.31 29.46
CA PRO A 606 -8.21 -14.09 28.02
C PRO A 606 -9.58 -13.51 27.64
N ARG A 607 -9.58 -12.47 26.80
CA ARG A 607 -10.81 -11.85 26.28
C ARG A 607 -10.83 -11.91 24.75
N GLY A 608 -11.99 -12.26 24.19
CA GLY A 608 -12.22 -12.22 22.75
C GLY A 608 -12.10 -10.80 22.20
N VAL A 609 -11.68 -10.68 20.95
CA VAL A 609 -11.60 -9.40 20.24
C VAL A 609 -12.95 -9.15 19.57
N THR A 610 -13.66 -8.09 19.97
CA THR A 610 -14.85 -7.63 19.26
C THR A 610 -14.48 -6.47 18.34
N LYS A 611 -14.19 -6.77 17.08
CA LYS A 611 -13.97 -5.75 16.05
C LYS A 611 -15.31 -5.45 15.39
N ARG A 612 -15.77 -4.19 15.38
CA ARG A 612 -17.01 -3.82 14.69
C ARG A 612 -16.91 -4.28 13.22
N VAL A 613 -17.98 -4.90 12.71
CA VAL A 613 -18.07 -5.34 11.31
C VAL A 613 -18.29 -4.15 10.36
N LYS A 614 -18.42 -2.93 10.91
CA LYS A 614 -18.88 -1.72 10.21
C LYS A 614 -17.93 -1.13 9.15
N ASP A 615 -16.72 -1.67 8.96
CA ASP A 615 -15.69 -0.98 8.17
C ASP A 615 -15.16 -1.82 6.99
N ILE A 616 -15.99 -2.65 6.37
CA ILE A 616 -15.53 -3.47 5.23
C ILE A 616 -16.20 -3.07 3.91
N ILE A 617 -17.51 -2.79 3.87
CA ILE A 617 -18.23 -2.35 2.65
C ILE A 617 -19.55 -1.65 3.06
N GLU A 618 -19.59 -0.32 3.18
CA GLU A 618 -20.85 0.44 2.95
C GLU A 618 -20.74 1.03 1.53
N GLY A 619 -20.77 0.09 0.59
CA GLY A 619 -20.15 0.25 -0.71
C GLY A 619 -20.84 -0.41 -1.91
N VAL A 620 -21.64 -1.45 -1.83
CA VAL A 620 -22.21 -2.05 -3.06
C VAL A 620 -23.33 -2.95 -2.54
N TYR A 621 -24.61 -2.60 -2.61
CA TYR A 621 -25.52 -2.79 -3.74
C TYR A 621 -26.89 -2.22 -3.33
N GLU A 622 -27.59 -1.53 -4.23
CA GLU A 622 -29.05 -1.69 -4.37
C GLU A 622 -29.41 -1.67 -5.86
N SER A 623 -29.78 -2.85 -6.40
CA SER A 623 -30.59 -3.07 -7.61
C SER A 623 -30.47 -4.55 -8.00
N ALA A 624 -31.52 -5.36 -8.22
CA ALA A 624 -32.91 -5.08 -8.48
C ALA A 624 -33.77 -6.31 -8.18
N GLU A 625 -34.83 -6.15 -7.39
CA GLU A 625 -36.12 -6.84 -7.56
C GLU A 625 -37.18 -6.21 -6.63
N ALA A 626 -37.74 -5.07 -7.03
CA ALA A 626 -39.08 -4.59 -6.60
C ALA A 626 -39.44 -3.26 -7.28
N HIS A 627 -39.83 -3.30 -8.55
CA HIS A 627 -40.60 -2.21 -9.15
C HIS A 627 -42.08 -2.42 -8.83
N GLN A 628 -42.63 -1.63 -7.88
CA GLN A 628 -43.90 -0.88 -7.99
C GLN A 628 -44.53 -0.59 -6.60
N LYS A 629 -44.85 0.70 -6.38
CA LYS A 629 -45.61 1.33 -5.26
C LYS A 629 -44.74 1.59 -4.01
N LEU A 630 -44.45 2.82 -3.55
CA LEU A 630 -45.30 4.00 -3.40
C LEU A 630 -44.39 5.26 -3.33
N LYS A 631 -44.79 6.35 -4.00
CA LYS A 631 -44.13 7.66 -3.93
C LYS A 631 -44.38 8.36 -2.58
N ALA A 632 -43.40 9.19 -2.19
CA ALA A 632 -43.45 10.28 -1.21
C ALA A 632 -43.14 9.93 0.27
N ALA A 633 -41.84 9.86 0.59
CA ALA A 633 -41.18 10.48 1.76
C ALA A 633 -39.89 9.71 2.11
N GLN A 634 -38.72 10.34 1.88
CA GLN A 634 -37.45 10.23 2.64
C GLN A 634 -36.22 10.34 1.72
N ALA A 635 -35.82 11.59 1.45
CA ALA A 635 -34.64 11.97 0.68
C ALA A 635 -33.32 11.93 1.51
N ARG A 636 -33.09 10.91 2.35
CA ARG A 636 -31.90 10.88 3.24
C ARG A 636 -31.17 9.54 3.39
N GLN A 637 -31.47 8.51 2.61
CA GLN A 637 -30.94 7.15 2.87
C GLN A 637 -30.34 6.39 1.66
N ALA A 638 -29.94 7.08 0.59
CA ALA A 638 -29.41 6.46 -0.63
C ALA A 638 -27.89 6.67 -0.90
N TYR A 639 -27.08 7.05 0.11
CA TYR A 639 -25.68 7.48 -0.08
C TYR A 639 -24.60 6.58 0.55
N HIS A 640 -24.92 5.33 0.91
CA HIS A 640 -24.06 4.45 1.73
C HIS A 640 -23.64 3.13 1.02
N ALA A 641 -23.52 3.12 -0.31
CA ALA A 641 -23.23 1.90 -1.07
C ALA A 641 -22.43 2.14 -2.38
N MET A 642 -21.20 2.71 -2.35
CA MET A 642 -20.27 2.72 -3.52
C MET A 642 -18.88 2.07 -3.27
N GLY A 643 -18.43 1.10 -4.09
CA GLY A 643 -17.20 0.30 -3.89
C GLY A 643 -16.00 0.86 -4.65
N GLU A 644 -14.74 0.52 -4.36
CA GLU A 644 -13.53 1.29 -4.78
C GLU A 644 -13.52 1.83 -6.25
N LYS A 645 -13.85 1.01 -7.26
CA LYS A 645 -13.98 1.47 -8.66
C LYS A 645 -15.19 2.38 -8.89
N GLU A 646 -16.31 2.10 -8.25
CA GLU A 646 -17.53 2.91 -8.28
C GLU A 646 -17.43 4.17 -7.44
N LEU A 647 -16.72 4.12 -6.30
CA LEU A 647 -16.38 5.23 -5.44
C LEU A 647 -15.35 6.12 -6.15
N THR A 648 -14.41 5.55 -6.90
CA THR A 648 -13.52 6.33 -7.79
C THR A 648 -14.29 6.97 -8.94
N ARG A 649 -15.24 6.24 -9.55
CA ARG A 649 -16.16 6.80 -10.56
C ARG A 649 -17.09 7.85 -9.98
N GLU A 650 -17.57 7.67 -8.76
CA GLU A 650 -18.43 8.61 -8.05
C GLU A 650 -17.63 9.82 -7.60
N VAL A 651 -16.41 9.64 -7.11
CA VAL A 651 -15.46 10.73 -6.84
C VAL A 651 -15.26 11.50 -8.13
N LYS A 652 -15.00 10.85 -9.27
CA LYS A 652 -14.91 11.52 -10.57
C LYS A 652 -16.22 12.19 -10.99
N ARG A 653 -17.38 11.58 -10.73
CA ARG A 653 -18.70 12.11 -11.08
C ARG A 653 -19.06 13.32 -10.22
N VAL A 654 -18.95 13.20 -8.91
CA VAL A 654 -19.17 14.26 -7.92
C VAL A 654 -18.15 15.37 -8.12
N GLU A 655 -16.89 15.06 -8.44
CA GLU A 655 -15.87 16.06 -8.81
C GLU A 655 -16.25 16.78 -10.11
N LYS A 656 -16.76 16.05 -11.12
CA LYS A 656 -17.28 16.67 -12.35
C LYS A 656 -18.50 17.54 -12.10
N GLU A 657 -19.49 17.05 -11.35
CA GLU A 657 -20.70 17.80 -10.96
C GLU A 657 -20.37 19.02 -10.12
N MET A 658 -19.38 18.90 -9.23
CA MET A 658 -18.85 19.98 -8.41
C MET A 658 -18.18 21.06 -9.29
N LEU A 659 -17.34 20.65 -10.24
CA LEU A 659 -16.70 21.56 -11.21
C LEU A 659 -17.73 22.21 -12.14
N GLU A 660 -18.76 21.49 -12.57
CA GLU A 660 -19.88 22.04 -13.34
C GLU A 660 -20.69 23.06 -12.53
N ALA A 661 -21.04 22.74 -11.27
CA ALA A 661 -21.73 23.67 -10.37
C ALA A 661 -20.91 24.94 -10.13
N ALA A 662 -19.58 24.81 -9.97
CA ALA A 662 -18.67 25.95 -9.86
C ALA A 662 -18.63 26.79 -11.15
N ARG A 663 -18.62 26.16 -12.33
CA ARG A 663 -18.70 26.86 -13.63
C ARG A 663 -20.03 27.59 -13.81
N GLN A 664 -21.12 27.07 -13.25
CA GLN A 664 -22.46 27.67 -13.27
C GLN A 664 -22.68 28.71 -12.15
N LEU A 665 -21.65 29.02 -11.35
CA LEU A 665 -21.70 29.97 -10.22
C LEU A 665 -22.64 29.52 -9.07
N GLU A 666 -22.98 28.24 -8.99
CA GLU A 666 -23.75 27.64 -7.88
C GLU A 666 -22.82 27.30 -6.70
N PHE A 667 -22.19 28.30 -6.10
CA PHE A 667 -21.11 28.10 -5.11
C PHE A 667 -21.52 27.34 -3.85
N GLU A 668 -22.76 27.49 -3.39
CA GLU A 668 -23.28 26.75 -2.23
C GLU A 668 -23.37 25.25 -2.54
N ARG A 669 -23.90 24.89 -3.71
CA ARG A 669 -23.98 23.51 -4.18
C ARG A 669 -22.61 22.92 -4.46
N ALA A 670 -21.69 23.71 -5.03
CA ALA A 670 -20.31 23.30 -5.21
C ALA A 670 -19.63 23.02 -3.85
N ALA A 671 -19.85 23.85 -2.83
CA ALA A 671 -19.32 23.63 -1.48
C ALA A 671 -19.93 22.39 -0.79
N GLU A 672 -21.21 22.10 -0.99
CA GLU A 672 -21.83 20.85 -0.54
C GLU A 672 -21.22 19.64 -1.23
N LEU A 673 -21.07 19.69 -2.56
CA LEU A 673 -20.43 18.63 -3.34
C LEU A 673 -18.95 18.46 -2.97
N ARG A 674 -18.24 19.53 -2.60
CA ARG A 674 -16.86 19.48 -2.07
C ARG A 674 -16.78 18.74 -0.75
N ASN A 675 -17.65 19.08 0.20
CA ASN A 675 -17.67 18.44 1.51
C ASN A 675 -18.02 16.96 1.34
N ARG A 676 -18.92 16.65 0.40
CA ARG A 676 -19.24 15.27 0.02
C ARG A 676 -18.07 14.58 -0.69
N LEU A 677 -17.37 15.26 -1.59
CA LEU A 677 -16.17 14.75 -2.25
C LEU A 677 -15.05 14.46 -1.25
N ALA A 678 -14.86 15.33 -0.25
CA ALA A 678 -13.90 15.13 0.83
C ALA A 678 -14.29 13.93 1.70
N GLN A 679 -15.58 13.73 1.97
CA GLN A 679 -16.08 12.53 2.66
C GLN A 679 -15.87 11.26 1.81
N LEU A 680 -16.16 11.29 0.51
CA LEU A 680 -15.94 10.18 -0.41
C LEU A 680 -14.44 9.85 -0.56
N LYS A 681 -13.58 10.86 -0.67
CA LYS A 681 -12.12 10.69 -0.70
C LYS A 681 -11.63 10.11 0.63
N ARG A 682 -12.08 10.60 1.79
CA ARG A 682 -11.75 9.99 3.10
C ARG A 682 -12.19 8.53 3.18
N ARG A 683 -13.38 8.18 2.66
CA ARG A 683 -13.88 6.80 2.62
C ARG A 683 -13.06 5.90 1.71
N LEU A 684 -12.66 6.39 0.53
CA LEU A 684 -11.78 5.65 -0.40
C LEU A 684 -10.47 5.20 0.26
N PHE A 685 -9.98 5.92 1.28
CA PHE A 685 -8.75 5.57 2.01
C PHE A 685 -8.97 4.99 3.40
N SER A 686 -10.22 4.92 3.89
CA SER A 686 -10.57 4.15 5.09
C SER A 686 -11.07 2.74 4.76
N GLU A 687 -11.51 2.51 3.51
CA GLU A 687 -12.04 1.23 2.99
C GLU A 687 -11.02 0.42 2.15
N ALA A 688 -9.75 0.85 2.07
CA ALA A 688 -8.64 0.11 1.47
C ALA A 688 -7.70 -0.44 2.56
#